data_AF-A0A9E3V8B9-F1
#
_entry.id   AF-A0A9E3V8B9-F1
#
_cell.length_a   1.000
_cell.length_b   1.000
_cell.length_c   1.000
_cell.angle_alpha   90.00
_cell.angle_beta   90.00
_cell.angle_gamma   90.00
#
_symmetry.space_group_name_H-M   'P 1'
#
loop_
_entity.id
_entity.type
_entity.pdbx_description
1 polymer ?
#
loop_
_entity_poly.entity_id
_entity_poly.type
_entity_poly.pdbx_seq_one_letter_code
_entity_poly.pdbx_strand_id
1 'polypeptide(L)'
;MRNTLISFGLLFLACGQLDASIVGKVDEQGGEKQEERWSTGDDPALFGAGLEFKLDALPMNGEAQVVPWAGSYWPTYEDNINMKWDGAGSDAPSTKYGKAFGVTGIEDKVSKAHGIDSAAKAKECKAASECKSELGETCAKRDGKDTGRCIPTWWGICHAWSPAAILLPEPKHPVTRNGVTFKVQDLKALGSLVHNSSTSKFVSLRCDKGSGADDVVAFDEYGRPQTECRDTNAGTWHLLMTNYLGLRHQAFVEDRVWNHEVWNQPLRGFRVTAKKTITAAEANTLIGATTTGGTTVKKSGTVKKTEWAHQGSFPVTAGQSMKVIMSGSGDADLYVNFGAQPTEALYACRPYESGTSETCELTVPAGATAAFVSVQGYADSSTFGLNIITGGTTPSAYVFNKDAKTFALVDTDVSYIGEASSNQDGNLSSTIDRYTHSDHYQYVLELDAAGKIIGGEWVGDSKTLHPDFVWLPTGVATQSVAGGAITYAQVKSLFDESVQEAPPPGGTDGGVKTQTLTGTVAKNELKLFGPLNVAAGTTLTADLTGTGDADLYAKKGLAPTLTSYDCRPYKTGTAENCAVAGPGSVYVALNGYAATSTYTLTIKYTEASGTPPPPPPPPATITHLDVTGDVAQGAMKTYELTVPAGAKVRVATTSTKDVDLYVQFATAPTTSAYLKRAYTASGNETLEVTAPSSGTLVIGVYGYVAASFSLKTSTP
;
A
#
# COMPACT_ATOMS: atom_id res chain seq x y z
N MET A 1 -9.55 -35.83 11.17
CA MET A 1 -10.42 -35.70 12.36
C MET A 1 -10.60 -34.22 12.64
N ARG A 2 -11.86 -33.80 12.84
CA ARG A 2 -12.42 -32.45 13.07
C ARG A 2 -11.44 -31.25 13.12
N ASN A 3 -11.56 -30.39 12.10
CA ASN A 3 -11.09 -29.00 12.11
C ASN A 3 -11.85 -28.21 13.19
N THR A 4 -11.11 -27.70 14.17
CA THR A 4 -11.60 -26.68 15.11
C THR A 4 -10.94 -25.37 14.73
N LEU A 5 -11.73 -24.42 14.20
CA LEU A 5 -11.34 -23.02 14.10
C LEU A 5 -11.08 -22.51 15.52
N ILE A 6 -9.86 -22.05 15.80
CA ILE A 6 -9.58 -21.33 17.04
C ILE A 6 -9.42 -19.85 16.71
N SER A 7 -10.43 -19.09 17.11
CA SER A 7 -10.41 -17.63 17.16
C SER A 7 -9.61 -17.23 18.40
N PHE A 8 -8.48 -16.54 18.24
CA PHE A 8 -7.73 -15.97 19.37
C PHE A 8 -7.75 -14.44 19.28
N GLY A 9 -8.32 -13.82 20.30
CA GLY A 9 -8.25 -12.38 20.51
C GLY A 9 -6.94 -12.01 21.20
N LEU A 10 -6.19 -11.08 20.60
CA LEU A 10 -5.07 -10.42 21.25
C LEU A 10 -5.60 -9.46 22.32
N LEU A 11 -5.21 -9.67 23.58
CA LEU A 11 -5.39 -8.72 24.67
C LEU A 11 -4.22 -7.72 24.66
N PHE A 12 -4.55 -6.43 24.49
CA PHE A 12 -3.82 -5.19 24.78
C PHE A 12 -2.28 -5.17 24.73
N LEU A 13 -1.74 -4.25 23.91
CA LEU A 13 -0.82 -3.17 24.35
C LEU A 13 -0.46 -2.22 23.18
N ALA A 14 -0.04 -0.99 23.52
CA ALA A 14 0.35 0.07 22.59
C ALA A 14 1.53 -0.34 21.70
N CYS A 15 1.95 0.53 20.77
CA CYS A 15 3.27 0.39 20.14
C CYS A 15 4.32 0.22 21.24
N GLY A 16 4.84 -1.00 21.44
CA GLY A 16 5.82 -1.30 22.48
C GLY A 16 5.56 -2.52 23.38
N GLN A 17 4.43 -3.24 23.29
CA GLN A 17 4.27 -4.49 24.06
C GLN A 17 3.45 -5.56 23.31
N LEU A 18 4.04 -6.14 22.27
CA LEU A 18 3.61 -7.47 21.83
C LEU A 18 4.28 -8.50 22.75
N ASP A 19 3.47 -9.24 23.51
CA ASP A 19 3.95 -10.28 24.44
C ASP A 19 4.41 -11.50 23.63
N ALA A 20 5.72 -11.76 23.60
CA ALA A 20 6.41 -12.79 22.83
C ALA A 20 6.19 -14.22 23.37
N SER A 21 4.93 -14.66 23.51
CA SER A 21 4.61 -16.01 24.00
C SER A 21 3.96 -16.96 22.98
N ILE A 22 4.01 -16.64 21.68
CA ILE A 22 3.36 -17.47 20.64
C ILE A 22 4.28 -17.77 19.45
N VAL A 23 5.44 -18.42 19.66
CA VAL A 23 6.06 -19.31 18.66
C VAL A 23 6.89 -20.37 19.39
N GLY A 24 6.73 -21.65 19.04
CA GLY A 24 7.46 -22.76 19.66
C GLY A 24 8.98 -22.63 19.46
N LYS A 25 9.74 -23.01 20.48
CA LYS A 25 11.21 -23.13 20.43
C LYS A 25 11.62 -24.02 19.26
N VAL A 26 12.53 -23.54 18.41
CA VAL A 26 13.22 -24.35 17.41
C VAL A 26 14.43 -24.99 18.11
N ASP A 27 14.49 -26.32 18.11
CA ASP A 27 15.60 -27.08 18.67
C ASP A 27 16.89 -26.83 17.88
N GLU A 28 17.96 -26.44 18.58
CA GLU A 28 19.33 -26.50 18.06
C GLU A 28 19.76 -27.96 17.97
N GLN A 29 19.85 -28.51 16.75
CA GLN A 29 20.70 -29.65 16.46
C GLN A 29 21.46 -29.41 15.16
N GLY A 30 22.79 -29.42 15.28
CA GLY A 30 23.71 -29.18 14.17
C GLY A 30 23.62 -30.22 13.05
N GLY A 31 23.68 -29.73 11.81
CA GLY A 31 23.80 -30.53 10.59
C GLY A 31 23.62 -29.65 9.35
N GLU A 32 24.66 -29.59 8.51
CA GLU A 32 24.76 -29.01 7.14
C GLU A 32 24.23 -27.56 6.96
N LYS A 33 25.06 -26.64 6.43
CA LYS A 33 24.63 -25.26 6.06
C LYS A 33 23.43 -25.36 5.09
N GLN A 34 22.21 -25.22 5.63
CA GLN A 34 20.93 -25.42 4.95
C GLN A 34 20.68 -24.34 3.89
N GLU A 35 19.86 -24.68 2.89
CA GLU A 35 19.37 -23.81 1.83
C GLU A 35 18.88 -22.46 2.40
N GLU A 36 19.53 -21.34 2.08
CA GLU A 36 19.10 -20.00 2.52
C GLU A 36 17.93 -19.47 1.68
N ARG A 37 16.89 -20.30 1.51
CA ARG A 37 15.56 -19.84 1.09
C ARG A 37 14.92 -19.05 2.24
N TRP A 38 13.89 -18.26 1.92
CA TRP A 38 13.02 -17.70 2.96
C TRP A 38 12.54 -18.80 3.92
N SER A 39 12.49 -18.46 5.21
CA SER A 39 12.10 -19.40 6.26
C SER A 39 10.58 -19.65 6.27
N THR A 40 10.09 -20.58 7.11
CA THR A 40 8.64 -20.79 7.26
C THR A 40 7.90 -19.57 7.82
N GLY A 41 8.56 -18.76 8.65
CA GLY A 41 8.00 -17.51 9.19
C GLY A 41 8.04 -16.35 8.19
N ASP A 42 8.73 -16.54 7.07
CA ASP A 42 9.01 -15.53 6.07
C ASP A 42 8.59 -15.99 4.66
N ASP A 43 7.73 -17.02 4.60
CA ASP A 43 7.17 -17.52 3.35
C ASP A 43 6.14 -16.51 2.82
N PRO A 44 6.28 -15.97 1.59
CA PRO A 44 5.32 -15.03 1.01
C PRO A 44 3.90 -15.62 0.91
N ALA A 45 3.75 -16.94 0.87
CA ALA A 45 2.45 -17.60 0.86
C ALA A 45 1.62 -17.35 2.13
N LEU A 46 2.24 -16.92 3.24
CA LEU A 46 1.53 -16.52 4.46
C LEU A 46 0.56 -15.34 4.23
N PHE A 47 0.86 -14.44 3.29
CA PHE A 47 -0.06 -13.38 2.88
C PHE A 47 -1.26 -13.92 2.07
N GLY A 48 -1.08 -15.02 1.36
CA GLY A 48 -2.17 -15.68 0.66
C GLY A 48 -1.72 -16.48 -0.56
N ALA A 49 -2.63 -17.33 -1.04
CA ALA A 49 -2.40 -18.10 -2.25
C ALA A 49 -2.41 -17.24 -3.52
N GLY A 50 -1.91 -17.81 -4.61
CA GLY A 50 -1.98 -17.22 -5.95
C GLY A 50 -1.07 -16.00 -6.12
N LEU A 51 0.14 -16.05 -5.58
CA LEU A 51 1.19 -15.10 -5.92
C LEU A 51 1.87 -15.55 -7.23
N GLU A 52 2.21 -14.59 -8.08
CA GLU A 52 3.12 -14.79 -9.20
C GLU A 52 4.56 -14.76 -8.67
N PHE A 53 5.36 -15.74 -9.08
CA PHE A 53 6.75 -15.90 -8.65
C PHE A 53 7.75 -15.67 -9.78
N LYS A 54 7.32 -15.68 -11.05
CA LYS A 54 8.18 -15.43 -12.19
C LYS A 54 8.54 -13.96 -12.27
N LEU A 55 9.83 -13.64 -12.15
CA LEU A 55 10.33 -12.26 -12.16
C LEU A 55 9.90 -11.47 -13.40
N ASP A 56 9.80 -12.11 -14.56
CA ASP A 56 9.42 -11.46 -15.82
C ASP A 56 7.91 -11.24 -15.98
N ALA A 57 7.08 -11.89 -15.15
CA ALA A 57 5.65 -11.68 -15.10
C ALA A 57 5.25 -10.62 -14.06
N LEU A 58 6.18 -10.21 -13.19
CA LEU A 58 5.95 -9.22 -12.15
C LEU A 58 6.11 -7.79 -12.71
N PRO A 59 5.25 -6.85 -12.29
CA PRO A 59 5.30 -5.48 -12.77
C PRO A 59 6.49 -4.72 -12.17
N MET A 60 7.03 -3.77 -12.94
CA MET A 60 8.13 -2.90 -12.52
C MET A 60 7.67 -1.69 -11.69
N ASN A 61 6.37 -1.48 -11.53
CA ASN A 61 5.78 -0.45 -10.69
C ASN A 61 4.36 -0.86 -10.30
N GLY A 62 3.85 -0.25 -9.24
CA GLY A 62 2.50 -0.50 -8.76
C GLY A 62 2.11 0.51 -7.70
N GLU A 63 0.81 0.79 -7.61
CA GLU A 63 0.23 1.68 -6.62
C GLU A 63 -1.09 1.08 -6.15
N ALA A 64 -1.40 1.28 -4.87
CA ALA A 64 -2.68 0.93 -4.30
C ALA A 64 -3.80 1.72 -5.00
N GLN A 65 -4.86 1.03 -5.43
CA GLN A 65 -6.02 1.64 -6.07
C GLN A 65 -6.73 2.61 -5.13
N VAL A 66 -6.79 2.23 -3.84
CA VAL A 66 -7.22 3.11 -2.75
C VAL A 66 -5.98 3.48 -1.96
N VAL A 67 -5.49 4.69 -2.18
CA VAL A 67 -4.33 5.21 -1.45
C VAL A 67 -4.70 5.36 0.02
N PRO A 68 -3.94 4.78 0.96
CA PRO A 68 -4.18 4.93 2.39
C PRO A 68 -4.15 6.40 2.81
N TRP A 69 -5.04 6.81 3.71
CA TRP A 69 -5.10 8.21 4.15
C TRP A 69 -4.10 8.54 5.26
N ALA A 70 -3.50 9.73 5.18
CA ALA A 70 -2.64 10.26 6.23
C ALA A 70 -3.43 10.58 7.50
N GLY A 71 -2.85 10.27 8.66
CA GLY A 71 -3.46 10.47 9.97
C GLY A 71 -2.40 10.48 11.08
N SER A 72 -2.82 10.75 12.31
CA SER A 72 -1.91 10.69 13.46
C SER A 72 -1.83 9.26 14.01
N TYR A 73 -0.68 8.93 14.58
CA TYR A 73 -0.51 7.75 15.43
C TYR A 73 -1.12 7.90 16.83
N TRP A 74 -1.76 9.04 17.15
CA TRP A 74 -2.47 9.34 18.40
C TRP A 74 -1.64 8.96 19.64
N PRO A 75 -0.63 9.78 19.98
CA PRO A 75 0.38 9.43 20.95
C PRO A 75 -0.24 9.15 22.33
N THR A 76 0.29 8.14 23.02
CA THR A 76 -0.10 7.79 24.38
C THR A 76 0.20 8.94 25.35
N TYR A 77 1.31 9.67 25.15
CA TYR A 77 1.68 10.81 26.00
C TYR A 77 0.70 12.00 25.89
N GLU A 78 -0.09 12.08 24.81
CA GLU A 78 -1.16 13.07 24.60
C GLU A 78 -2.54 12.55 25.05
N ASP A 79 -2.55 11.44 25.80
CA ASP A 79 -3.75 10.73 26.24
C ASP A 79 -4.57 10.15 25.07
N ASN A 80 -3.89 9.78 23.98
CA ASN A 80 -4.48 9.16 22.78
C ASN A 80 -5.63 10.02 22.21
N ILE A 81 -6.79 9.47 21.88
CA ILE A 81 -7.91 10.24 21.32
C ILE A 81 -8.65 11.12 22.36
N ASN A 82 -8.17 11.20 23.61
CA ASN A 82 -8.60 12.23 24.57
C ASN A 82 -7.92 13.59 24.29
N MET A 83 -6.95 13.64 23.37
CA MET A 83 -6.34 14.89 22.96
C MET A 83 -7.39 15.85 22.37
N LYS A 84 -7.45 17.06 22.91
CA LYS A 84 -8.25 18.18 22.39
C LYS A 84 -7.54 18.83 21.20
N TRP A 85 -7.45 18.10 20.10
CA TRP A 85 -6.70 18.51 18.91
C TRP A 85 -7.21 19.82 18.29
N ASP A 86 -8.51 20.13 18.43
CA ASP A 86 -9.17 21.35 17.94
C ASP A 86 -9.09 22.52 18.95
N GLY A 87 -8.04 22.53 19.78
CA GLY A 87 -7.77 23.56 20.78
C GLY A 87 -8.36 23.26 22.16
N ALA A 88 -7.82 23.90 23.21
CA ALA A 88 -8.10 23.56 24.62
C ALA A 88 -9.58 23.67 25.05
N GLY A 89 -10.37 24.52 24.37
CA GLY A 89 -11.80 24.69 24.62
C GLY A 89 -12.70 23.70 23.88
N SER A 90 -12.14 22.83 23.03
CA SER A 90 -12.91 21.85 22.28
C SER A 90 -13.17 20.58 23.08
N ASP A 91 -14.20 19.83 22.69
CA ASP A 91 -14.36 18.45 23.14
C ASP A 91 -13.37 17.55 22.40
N ALA A 92 -12.74 16.63 23.11
CA ALA A 92 -11.92 15.60 22.49
C ALA A 92 -12.78 14.62 21.67
N PRO A 93 -12.21 13.89 20.69
CA PRO A 93 -12.93 12.86 19.93
C PRO A 93 -13.67 11.83 20.82
N SER A 94 -13.03 11.39 21.91
CA SER A 94 -13.66 10.48 22.89
C SER A 94 -14.86 11.12 23.60
N THR A 95 -14.72 12.36 24.09
CA THR A 95 -15.79 13.13 24.73
C THR A 95 -16.99 13.31 23.78
N LYS A 96 -16.72 13.65 22.50
CA LYS A 96 -17.76 13.77 21.47
C LYS A 96 -18.51 12.45 21.29
N TYR A 97 -17.77 11.33 21.22
CA TYR A 97 -18.37 10.00 21.15
C TYR A 97 -19.26 9.71 22.36
N GLY A 98 -18.77 9.97 23.58
CA GLY A 98 -19.52 9.79 24.82
C GLY A 98 -20.84 10.57 24.84
N LYS A 99 -20.79 11.85 24.42
CA LYS A 99 -21.98 12.71 24.31
C LYS A 99 -22.97 12.20 23.24
N ALA A 100 -22.48 11.82 22.06
CA ALA A 100 -23.33 11.40 20.95
C ALA A 100 -24.03 10.06 21.21
N PHE A 101 -23.38 9.12 21.89
CA PHE A 101 -23.89 7.76 22.10
C PHE A 101 -24.30 7.45 23.55
N GLY A 102 -24.30 8.46 24.43
CA GLY A 102 -24.75 8.31 25.82
C GLY A 102 -23.81 7.46 26.69
N VAL A 103 -22.51 7.51 26.42
CA VAL A 103 -21.49 6.73 27.16
C VAL A 103 -20.78 7.63 28.17
N THR A 104 -20.88 7.29 29.45
CA THR A 104 -20.25 8.03 30.55
C THR A 104 -18.84 7.50 30.87
N GLY A 105 -17.97 8.42 31.36
CA GLY A 105 -16.60 8.12 31.75
C GLY A 105 -15.72 7.61 30.59
N ILE A 106 -15.98 8.09 29.37
CA ILE A 106 -15.34 7.58 28.16
C ILE A 106 -13.85 7.91 28.14
N GLU A 107 -13.47 9.08 28.63
CA GLU A 107 -12.09 9.56 28.68
C GLU A 107 -11.23 8.67 29.60
N ASP A 108 -11.76 8.30 30.76
CA ASP A 108 -11.07 7.40 31.69
C ASP A 108 -10.89 6.00 31.10
N LYS A 109 -11.88 5.51 30.35
CA LYS A 109 -11.81 4.20 29.69
C LYS A 109 -10.79 4.19 28.55
N VAL A 110 -10.73 5.28 27.76
CA VAL A 110 -9.73 5.45 26.71
C VAL A 110 -8.33 5.56 27.33
N SER A 111 -8.14 6.43 28.32
CA SER A 111 -6.86 6.63 29.00
C SER A 111 -6.32 5.33 29.60
N LYS A 112 -7.15 4.61 30.36
CA LYS A 112 -6.75 3.35 31.01
C LYS A 112 -6.35 2.26 30.02
N ALA A 113 -6.93 2.26 28.82
CA ALA A 113 -6.70 1.23 27.82
C ALA A 113 -5.58 1.60 26.83
N HIS A 114 -5.44 2.88 26.47
CA HIS A 114 -4.61 3.33 25.35
C HIS A 114 -3.85 4.65 25.60
N GLY A 115 -4.24 5.42 26.62
CA GLY A 115 -3.65 6.74 26.94
C GLY A 115 -2.75 6.70 28.18
N ILE A 116 -2.71 7.80 28.93
CA ILE A 116 -1.71 8.02 29.99
C ILE A 116 -1.87 7.01 31.13
N ASP A 117 -3.11 6.69 31.52
CA ASP A 117 -3.37 5.78 32.64
C ASP A 117 -3.05 4.30 32.28
N SER A 118 -2.86 3.95 31.01
CA SER A 118 -2.37 2.62 30.63
C SER A 118 -0.93 2.39 31.11
N ALA A 119 -0.15 3.46 31.20
CA ALA A 119 1.22 3.47 31.70
C ALA A 119 1.29 3.55 33.24
N ALA A 120 0.37 2.89 33.96
CA ALA A 120 0.26 2.97 35.42
C ALA A 120 1.51 2.53 36.20
N LYS A 121 2.44 1.79 35.56
CA LYS A 121 3.73 1.38 36.13
C LYS A 121 4.88 2.35 35.84
N ALA A 122 4.70 3.29 34.91
CA ALA A 122 5.72 4.28 34.58
C ALA A 122 5.93 5.26 35.74
N LYS A 123 7.12 5.88 35.78
CA LYS A 123 7.51 6.84 36.81
C LYS A 123 6.52 8.01 36.88
N GLU A 124 6.03 8.34 38.07
CA GLU A 124 5.23 9.55 38.29
C GLU A 124 6.11 10.80 38.14
N CYS A 125 5.57 11.85 37.53
CA CYS A 125 6.31 13.09 37.27
C CYS A 125 5.43 14.34 37.39
N LYS A 126 6.07 15.50 37.61
CA LYS A 126 5.44 16.83 37.48
C LYS A 126 6.03 17.68 36.36
N ALA A 127 7.25 17.41 35.92
CA ALA A 127 7.89 18.10 34.80
C ALA A 127 8.67 17.12 33.92
N ALA A 128 8.86 17.49 32.64
CA ALA A 128 9.62 16.67 31.69
C ALA A 128 11.07 16.40 32.15
N SER A 129 11.67 17.32 32.92
CA SER A 129 13.00 17.15 33.51
C SER A 129 13.12 16.00 34.52
N GLU A 130 11.99 15.45 34.99
CA GLU A 130 11.97 14.29 35.87
C GLU A 130 12.00 12.96 35.09
N CYS A 131 11.84 13.01 33.76
CA CYS A 131 11.80 11.86 32.87
C CYS A 131 13.13 11.64 32.15
N LYS A 132 13.34 10.44 31.62
CA LYS A 132 14.59 10.07 30.95
C LYS A 132 14.58 10.57 29.51
N SER A 133 15.27 11.68 29.26
CA SER A 133 15.37 12.24 27.91
C SER A 133 16.12 11.31 26.94
N GLU A 134 17.03 10.49 27.45
CA GLU A 134 17.77 9.48 26.69
C GLU A 134 16.87 8.35 26.15
N LEU A 135 15.67 8.18 26.73
CA LEU A 135 14.65 7.24 26.26
C LEU A 135 13.51 7.95 25.49
N GLY A 136 13.66 9.24 25.19
CA GLY A 136 12.61 10.04 24.55
C GLY A 136 11.36 10.22 25.42
N GLU A 137 11.46 10.10 26.75
CA GLU A 137 10.32 10.26 27.64
C GLU A 137 9.96 11.73 27.88
N THR A 138 8.66 12.00 27.98
CA THR A 138 8.13 13.28 28.48
C THR A 138 7.16 13.05 29.63
N CYS A 139 6.93 14.09 30.44
CA CYS A 139 5.94 14.01 31.52
C CYS A 139 4.53 14.23 30.98
N ALA A 140 3.84 13.13 30.71
CA ALA A 140 2.49 13.09 30.15
C ALA A 140 1.45 13.28 31.26
N LYS A 141 0.61 14.33 31.15
CA LYS A 141 -0.45 14.63 32.12
C LYS A 141 -1.81 14.63 31.45
N ARG A 142 -2.79 14.02 32.11
CA ARG A 142 -4.19 14.14 31.69
C ARG A 142 -4.68 15.56 31.92
N ASP A 143 -5.68 15.98 31.13
CA ASP A 143 -6.28 17.30 31.25
C ASP A 143 -6.75 17.58 32.69
N GLY A 144 -6.37 18.74 33.22
CA GLY A 144 -6.68 19.14 34.59
C GLY A 144 -5.94 18.39 35.71
N LYS A 145 -4.89 17.60 35.41
CA LYS A 145 -4.05 16.92 36.43
C LYS A 145 -2.71 17.60 36.62
N ASP A 146 -2.27 17.71 37.87
CA ASP A 146 -0.98 18.31 38.23
C ASP A 146 0.21 17.33 38.10
N THR A 147 -0.07 16.03 38.25
CA THR A 147 0.90 14.93 38.12
C THR A 147 0.58 14.06 36.90
N GLY A 148 1.61 13.41 36.39
CA GLY A 148 1.56 12.59 35.18
C GLY A 148 2.47 11.38 35.25
N ARG A 149 2.77 10.81 34.09
CA ARG A 149 3.68 9.66 33.92
C ARG A 149 4.77 9.99 32.91
N CYS A 150 5.99 9.52 33.14
CA CYS A 150 7.04 9.56 32.14
C CYS A 150 6.75 8.53 31.05
N ILE A 151 6.39 9.00 29.86
CA ILE A 151 5.97 8.15 28.73
C ILE A 151 6.85 8.48 27.52
N PRO A 152 7.44 7.47 26.84
CA PRO A 152 8.13 7.67 25.56
C PRO A 152 7.20 8.29 24.52
N THR A 153 7.67 9.32 23.80
CA THR A 153 6.81 10.07 22.87
C THR A 153 6.40 9.28 21.63
N TRP A 154 7.16 8.24 21.27
CA TRP A 154 6.86 7.36 20.13
C TRP A 154 5.69 6.39 20.42
N TRP A 155 5.32 6.18 21.69
CA TRP A 155 4.20 5.31 22.03
C TRP A 155 2.89 5.86 21.48
N GLY A 156 2.15 5.02 20.77
CA GLY A 156 0.82 5.32 20.26
C GLY A 156 0.22 4.12 19.52
N ILE A 157 -0.58 4.42 18.50
CA ILE A 157 -1.41 3.46 17.77
C ILE A 157 -1.18 3.53 16.25
N CYS A 158 0.07 3.70 15.78
CA CYS A 158 0.40 3.62 14.34
C CYS A 158 -0.01 2.27 13.73
N HIS A 159 0.13 1.17 14.50
CA HIS A 159 -0.37 -0.17 14.17
C HIS A 159 -1.90 -0.23 13.98
N ALA A 160 -2.64 0.76 14.48
CA ALA A 160 -4.08 0.86 14.39
C ALA A 160 -4.53 1.86 13.31
N TRP A 161 -3.80 2.97 13.18
CA TRP A 161 -4.01 3.93 12.10
C TRP A 161 -3.73 3.31 10.73
N SER A 162 -2.60 2.63 10.55
CA SER A 162 -2.23 1.97 9.29
C SER A 162 -3.33 1.08 8.69
N PRO A 163 -3.91 0.10 9.42
CA PRO A 163 -5.00 -0.71 8.90
C PRO A 163 -6.29 0.10 8.72
N ALA A 164 -6.59 1.09 9.57
CA ALA A 164 -7.74 1.97 9.36
C ALA A 164 -7.60 2.76 8.05
N ALA A 165 -6.38 3.23 7.73
CA ALA A 165 -6.03 3.93 6.51
C ALA A 165 -6.26 3.08 5.26
N ILE A 166 -6.00 1.78 5.34
CA ILE A 166 -6.17 0.82 4.26
C ILE A 166 -7.63 0.36 4.13
N LEU A 167 -8.30 0.05 5.24
CA LEU A 167 -9.60 -0.63 5.26
C LEU A 167 -10.81 0.31 5.25
N LEU A 168 -10.64 1.55 5.71
CA LEU A 168 -11.72 2.55 5.72
C LEU A 168 -11.47 3.60 4.64
N PRO A 169 -12.51 3.98 3.88
CA PRO A 169 -12.41 5.16 3.03
C PRO A 169 -12.14 6.40 3.90
N GLU A 170 -11.33 7.33 3.38
CA GLU A 170 -11.04 8.56 4.12
C GLU A 170 -12.33 9.37 4.34
N PRO A 171 -12.64 9.79 5.58
CA PRO A 171 -13.78 10.66 5.83
C PRO A 171 -13.66 11.97 5.04
N LYS A 172 -14.75 12.42 4.41
CA LYS A 172 -14.73 13.60 3.53
C LYS A 172 -15.26 14.85 4.21
N HIS A 173 -16.28 14.70 5.06
CA HIS A 173 -17.01 15.82 5.64
C HIS A 173 -17.35 15.60 7.12
N PRO A 174 -17.54 16.68 7.90
CA PRO A 174 -18.04 16.55 9.26
C PRO A 174 -19.42 15.86 9.32
N VAL A 175 -19.68 15.13 10.40
CA VAL A 175 -20.95 14.42 10.65
C VAL A 175 -21.54 14.88 11.97
N THR A 176 -22.83 15.20 11.99
CA THR A 176 -23.55 15.52 13.23
C THR A 176 -24.41 14.34 13.67
N ARG A 177 -24.17 13.84 14.88
CA ARG A 177 -24.96 12.77 15.51
C ARG A 177 -25.47 13.23 16.87
N ASN A 178 -26.78 13.17 17.08
CA ASN A 178 -27.41 13.50 18.36
C ASN A 178 -26.97 14.87 18.92
N GLY A 179 -26.85 15.87 18.05
CA GLY A 179 -26.44 17.23 18.40
C GLY A 179 -24.93 17.45 18.58
N VAL A 180 -24.10 16.41 18.37
CA VAL A 180 -22.64 16.49 18.44
C VAL A 180 -22.04 16.42 17.04
N THR A 181 -21.20 17.38 16.68
CA THR A 181 -20.50 17.41 15.40
C THR A 181 -19.10 16.81 15.51
N PHE A 182 -18.86 15.76 14.72
CA PHE A 182 -17.56 15.13 14.49
C PHE A 182 -16.95 15.75 13.23
N LYS A 183 -15.81 16.43 13.37
CA LYS A 183 -14.98 16.85 12.24
C LYS A 183 -14.24 15.64 11.65
N VAL A 184 -13.63 15.80 10.48
CA VAL A 184 -12.94 14.69 9.80
C VAL A 184 -11.85 14.08 10.68
N GLN A 185 -11.10 14.92 11.40
CA GLN A 185 -10.06 14.43 12.30
C GLN A 185 -10.59 13.67 13.53
N ASP A 186 -11.78 14.02 14.04
CA ASP A 186 -12.43 13.22 15.09
C ASP A 186 -12.76 11.82 14.58
N LEU A 187 -13.21 11.72 13.33
CA LEU A 187 -13.50 10.46 12.68
C LEU A 187 -12.22 9.65 12.47
N LYS A 188 -11.14 10.26 11.97
CA LYS A 188 -9.84 9.58 11.86
C LYS A 188 -9.35 9.07 13.21
N ALA A 189 -9.50 9.85 14.29
CA ALA A 189 -9.17 9.42 15.66
C ALA A 189 -9.94 8.17 16.08
N LEU A 190 -11.27 8.20 15.95
CA LEU A 190 -12.14 7.08 16.31
C LEU A 190 -11.88 5.85 15.43
N GLY A 191 -11.69 6.07 14.13
CA GLY A 191 -11.40 5.03 13.13
C GLY A 191 -10.09 4.32 13.41
N SER A 192 -9.03 5.06 13.73
CA SER A 192 -7.75 4.48 14.18
C SER A 192 -7.94 3.69 15.46
N LEU A 193 -8.61 4.24 16.49
CA LEU A 193 -8.75 3.55 17.77
C LEU A 193 -9.52 2.22 17.66
N VAL A 194 -10.61 2.16 16.88
CA VAL A 194 -11.36 0.90 16.71
C VAL A 194 -10.57 -0.18 15.95
N HIS A 195 -9.49 0.20 15.24
CA HIS A 195 -8.57 -0.73 14.59
C HIS A 195 -7.35 -1.10 15.45
N ASN A 196 -7.30 -0.70 16.74
CA ASN A 196 -6.21 -1.07 17.66
C ASN A 196 -6.04 -2.59 17.77
N SER A 197 -7.05 -3.37 17.42
CA SER A 197 -6.90 -4.80 17.17
C SER A 197 -7.49 -5.14 15.80
N SER A 198 -6.63 -5.55 14.89
CA SER A 198 -7.00 -5.91 13.51
C SER A 198 -6.71 -7.39 13.26
N THR A 199 -7.55 -8.05 12.49
CA THR A 199 -7.19 -9.36 11.92
C THR A 199 -6.16 -9.13 10.83
N SER A 200 -5.09 -9.92 10.81
CA SER A 200 -4.00 -9.75 9.87
C SER A 200 -3.42 -11.07 9.41
N LYS A 201 -2.66 -11.00 8.32
CA LYS A 201 -1.67 -12.01 7.94
C LYS A 201 -0.31 -11.38 8.06
N PHE A 202 0.65 -12.11 8.61
CA PHE A 202 1.94 -11.57 9.04
C PHE A 202 3.06 -12.39 8.43
N VAL A 203 4.14 -11.73 8.02
CA VAL A 203 5.35 -12.31 7.46
C VAL A 203 6.55 -11.67 8.16
N SER A 204 7.55 -12.50 8.44
CA SER A 204 8.76 -12.19 9.18
C SER A 204 8.57 -12.02 10.70
N LEU A 205 9.69 -11.86 11.39
CA LEU A 205 9.83 -11.61 12.83
C LEU A 205 10.48 -10.25 13.04
N ARG A 206 10.44 -9.78 14.28
CA ARG A 206 11.06 -8.52 14.69
C ARG A 206 12.51 -8.73 15.12
N CYS A 207 13.39 -7.79 14.79
CA CYS A 207 14.71 -7.70 15.42
C CYS A 207 14.59 -6.92 16.75
N ASP A 208 14.48 -7.64 17.87
CA ASP A 208 14.34 -7.02 19.21
C ASP A 208 15.68 -6.51 19.80
N LYS A 209 16.75 -6.42 18.99
CA LYS A 209 18.11 -6.04 19.43
C LYS A 209 18.50 -4.63 18.97
N GLY A 210 19.54 -4.05 19.59
CA GLY A 210 20.09 -2.73 19.24
C GLY A 210 19.71 -1.58 20.18
N SER A 211 19.05 -1.86 21.31
CA SER A 211 18.47 -0.83 22.20
C SER A 211 19.39 -0.35 23.34
N GLY A 212 20.54 -1.01 23.53
CA GLY A 212 21.47 -0.71 24.62
C GLY A 212 22.91 -1.19 24.36
N ALA A 213 23.84 -0.76 25.21
CA ALA A 213 25.28 -1.05 25.05
C ALA A 213 25.64 -2.56 25.07
N ASP A 214 24.76 -3.40 25.65
CA ASP A 214 24.92 -4.86 25.74
C ASP A 214 24.06 -5.62 24.71
N ASP A 215 23.36 -4.90 23.82
CA ASP A 215 22.33 -5.43 22.92
C ASP A 215 22.79 -5.30 21.45
N VAL A 216 23.89 -5.97 21.11
CA VAL A 216 24.56 -5.86 19.81
C VAL A 216 24.01 -6.90 18.83
N VAL A 217 23.54 -6.46 17.66
CA VAL A 217 23.18 -7.35 16.54
C VAL A 217 24.41 -8.15 16.12
N ALA A 218 24.31 -9.48 16.16
CA ALA A 218 25.35 -10.36 15.70
C ALA A 218 25.33 -10.43 14.17
N PHE A 219 26.50 -10.31 13.55
CA PHE A 219 26.64 -10.41 12.09
C PHE A 219 27.50 -11.63 11.74
N ASP A 220 27.13 -12.31 10.66
CA ASP A 220 27.91 -13.40 10.12
C ASP A 220 29.19 -12.92 9.41
N GLU A 221 29.97 -13.87 8.87
CA GLU A 221 31.20 -13.58 8.15
C GLU A 221 31.00 -12.74 6.87
N TYR A 222 29.76 -12.59 6.40
CA TYR A 222 29.36 -11.84 5.21
C TYR A 222 28.74 -10.47 5.55
N GLY A 223 28.69 -10.12 6.84
CA GLY A 223 28.10 -8.86 7.32
C GLY A 223 26.57 -8.86 7.25
N ARG A 224 25.94 -10.04 7.36
CA ARG A 224 24.48 -10.19 7.42
C ARG A 224 24.04 -10.42 8.86
N PRO A 225 22.91 -9.87 9.29
CA PRO A 225 22.36 -10.16 10.61
C PRO A 225 22.15 -11.67 10.83
N GLN A 226 22.43 -12.13 12.05
CA GLN A 226 22.20 -13.52 12.48
C GLN A 226 20.94 -13.64 13.35
N THR A 227 20.49 -14.89 13.54
CA THR A 227 19.41 -15.31 14.47
C THR A 227 18.10 -14.56 14.25
N GLU A 228 17.50 -14.00 15.30
CA GLU A 228 16.21 -13.30 15.26
C GLU A 228 16.19 -12.02 14.42
N CYS A 229 17.36 -11.46 14.09
CA CYS A 229 17.48 -10.27 13.25
C CYS A 229 17.72 -10.59 11.77
N ARG A 230 17.68 -11.88 11.39
CA ARG A 230 17.62 -12.27 9.97
C ARG A 230 16.15 -12.26 9.55
N ASP A 231 15.59 -11.06 9.52
CA ASP A 231 14.16 -10.76 9.41
C ASP A 231 13.62 -10.96 7.97
N THR A 232 12.98 -9.98 7.34
CA THR A 232 12.25 -10.15 6.07
C THR A 232 13.23 -10.49 4.93
N ASN A 233 13.06 -11.64 4.26
CA ASN A 233 13.88 -11.97 3.09
C ASN A 233 13.56 -11.04 1.91
N ALA A 234 14.60 -10.59 1.20
CA ALA A 234 14.43 -9.66 0.08
C ALA A 234 13.58 -10.24 -1.08
N GLY A 235 13.63 -11.56 -1.29
CA GLY A 235 12.77 -12.25 -2.25
C GLY A 235 11.31 -12.22 -1.83
N THR A 236 11.03 -12.47 -0.55
CA THR A 236 9.69 -12.36 0.05
C THR A 236 9.15 -10.94 -0.08
N TRP A 237 9.95 -9.93 0.32
CA TRP A 237 9.63 -8.52 0.17
C TRP A 237 9.24 -8.17 -1.28
N HIS A 238 10.09 -8.51 -2.25
CA HIS A 238 9.85 -8.21 -3.66
C HIS A 238 8.56 -8.86 -4.16
N LEU A 239 8.31 -10.11 -3.79
CA LEU A 239 7.10 -10.84 -4.18
C LEU A 239 5.84 -10.20 -3.61
N LEU A 240 5.83 -9.83 -2.32
CA LEU A 240 4.68 -9.22 -1.68
C LEU A 240 4.40 -7.83 -2.26
N MET A 241 5.43 -7.00 -2.39
CA MET A 241 5.34 -5.67 -3.00
C MET A 241 4.76 -5.74 -4.42
N THR A 242 5.35 -6.54 -5.31
CA THR A 242 4.94 -6.62 -6.73
C THR A 242 3.57 -7.27 -6.92
N ASN A 243 3.23 -8.29 -6.13
CA ASN A 243 1.91 -8.92 -6.22
C ASN A 243 0.80 -8.05 -5.64
N TYR A 244 0.99 -7.47 -4.46
CA TYR A 244 -0.06 -6.70 -3.80
C TYR A 244 -0.21 -5.31 -4.39
N LEU A 245 0.86 -4.52 -4.47
CA LEU A 245 0.78 -3.16 -5.01
C LEU A 245 0.72 -3.15 -6.55
N GLY A 246 1.37 -4.11 -7.20
CA GLY A 246 1.48 -4.15 -8.66
C GLY A 246 0.35 -4.88 -9.37
N LEU A 247 0.04 -6.11 -8.96
CA LEU A 247 -0.99 -6.93 -9.62
C LEU A 247 -2.38 -6.78 -9.00
N ARG A 248 -2.45 -6.60 -7.68
CA ARG A 248 -3.73 -6.51 -6.94
C ARG A 248 -4.14 -5.08 -6.61
N HIS A 249 -3.25 -4.10 -6.81
CA HIS A 249 -3.46 -2.70 -6.44
C HIS A 249 -3.95 -2.52 -4.98
N GLN A 250 -3.39 -3.30 -4.06
CA GLN A 250 -3.78 -3.37 -2.66
C GLN A 250 -2.61 -2.99 -1.75
N ALA A 251 -2.84 -2.02 -0.87
CA ALA A 251 -1.91 -1.63 0.18
C ALA A 251 -1.80 -2.70 1.29
N PHE A 252 -0.64 -2.77 1.91
CA PHE A 252 -0.36 -3.50 3.14
C PHE A 252 0.57 -2.68 4.03
N VAL A 253 0.93 -3.17 5.20
CA VAL A 253 1.67 -2.42 6.23
C VAL A 253 3.07 -3.00 6.37
N GLU A 254 4.04 -2.12 6.57
CA GLU A 254 5.42 -2.47 6.93
C GLU A 254 5.79 -1.88 8.30
N ASP A 255 6.72 -2.52 9.00
CA ASP A 255 7.53 -1.86 10.02
C ASP A 255 8.78 -1.28 9.38
N ARG A 256 8.88 0.04 9.35
CA ARG A 256 9.83 0.76 8.51
C ARG A 256 11.22 0.89 9.12
N VAL A 257 11.35 0.75 10.44
CA VAL A 257 12.63 1.00 11.13
C VAL A 257 13.21 -0.28 11.71
N TRP A 258 14.51 -0.46 11.47
CA TRP A 258 15.30 -1.52 12.07
C TRP A 258 15.83 -1.09 13.44
N ASN A 259 14.93 -0.83 14.39
CA ASN A 259 15.32 -0.51 15.77
C ASN A 259 14.26 -0.92 16.80
N HIS A 260 14.52 -0.58 18.05
CA HIS A 260 13.66 -0.94 19.18
C HIS A 260 12.29 -0.23 19.20
N GLU A 261 12.08 0.81 18.39
CA GLU A 261 10.78 1.42 18.16
C GLU A 261 10.10 0.69 17.00
N VAL A 262 8.78 0.56 17.07
CA VAL A 262 8.00 -0.06 16.00
C VAL A 262 7.19 1.02 15.31
N TRP A 263 7.36 1.18 14.00
CA TRP A 263 6.70 2.20 13.19
C TRP A 263 5.98 1.58 12.01
N ASN A 264 4.69 1.35 12.21
CA ASN A 264 3.81 0.78 11.19
C ASN A 264 3.36 1.87 10.22
N GLN A 265 3.69 1.69 8.93
CA GLN A 265 3.28 2.60 7.87
C GLN A 265 2.53 1.84 6.77
N PRO A 266 1.42 2.39 6.24
CA PRO A 266 0.73 1.77 5.13
C PRO A 266 1.44 2.12 3.81
N LEU A 267 1.80 1.08 3.06
CA LEU A 267 2.43 1.22 1.76
C LEU A 267 1.45 1.82 0.74
N ARG A 268 1.96 2.75 -0.06
CA ARG A 268 1.24 3.39 -1.15
C ARG A 268 1.57 2.75 -2.49
N GLY A 269 2.84 2.53 -2.79
CA GLY A 269 3.28 2.07 -4.10
C GLY A 269 4.77 1.77 -4.18
N PHE A 270 5.23 1.34 -5.34
CA PHE A 270 6.64 1.07 -5.60
C PHE A 270 7.01 1.32 -7.05
N ARG A 271 8.31 1.49 -7.29
CA ARG A 271 8.93 1.55 -8.61
C ARG A 271 10.29 0.85 -8.57
N VAL A 272 10.45 -0.16 -9.41
CA VAL A 272 11.75 -0.75 -9.72
C VAL A 272 12.50 0.20 -10.66
N THR A 273 13.55 0.84 -10.15
CA THR A 273 14.34 1.84 -10.88
C THR A 273 15.44 1.20 -11.71
N ALA A 274 15.97 0.06 -11.26
CA ALA A 274 16.87 -0.78 -12.05
C ALA A 274 16.64 -2.27 -11.78
N LYS A 275 16.84 -3.08 -12.82
CA LYS A 275 16.83 -4.55 -12.75
C LYS A 275 17.89 -5.08 -13.71
N LYS A 276 18.96 -5.68 -13.17
CA LYS A 276 20.09 -6.18 -13.94
C LYS A 276 20.31 -7.66 -13.65
N THR A 277 20.34 -8.49 -14.69
CA THR A 277 20.84 -9.87 -14.55
C THR A 277 22.32 -9.84 -14.20
N ILE A 278 22.70 -10.55 -13.14
CA ILE A 278 24.08 -10.63 -12.66
C ILE A 278 24.53 -12.09 -12.60
N THR A 279 25.84 -12.29 -12.63
CA THR A 279 26.48 -13.59 -12.45
C THR A 279 26.46 -14.01 -10.98
N ALA A 280 26.61 -15.32 -10.73
CA ALA A 280 26.77 -15.85 -9.38
C ALA A 280 27.95 -15.23 -8.62
N ALA A 281 29.06 -14.94 -9.34
CA ALA A 281 30.23 -14.28 -8.77
C ALA A 281 29.92 -12.83 -8.38
N GLU A 282 29.24 -12.06 -9.23
CA GLU A 282 28.78 -10.71 -8.89
C GLU A 282 27.83 -10.71 -7.69
N ALA A 283 26.88 -11.66 -7.63
CA ALA A 283 25.97 -11.80 -6.50
C ALA A 283 26.70 -12.11 -5.19
N ASN A 284 27.59 -13.10 -5.20
CA ASN A 284 28.46 -13.45 -4.08
C ASN A 284 29.25 -12.23 -3.58
N THR A 285 29.82 -11.50 -4.53
CA THR A 285 30.54 -10.26 -4.26
C THR A 285 29.64 -9.25 -3.55
N LEU A 286 28.47 -8.89 -4.11
CA LEU A 286 27.56 -7.89 -3.52
C LEU A 286 27.10 -8.26 -2.10
N ILE A 287 26.81 -9.54 -1.85
CA ILE A 287 26.35 -10.02 -0.53
C ILE A 287 27.51 -10.08 0.48
N GLY A 288 28.76 -10.08 0.02
CA GLY A 288 29.93 -10.08 0.89
C GLY A 288 30.51 -11.47 1.14
N ALA A 289 30.20 -12.46 0.28
CA ALA A 289 30.87 -13.76 0.30
C ALA A 289 32.38 -13.55 0.25
N THR A 290 33.07 -13.98 1.30
CA THR A 290 34.52 -13.74 1.41
C THR A 290 35.27 -14.54 0.36
N THR A 291 36.27 -13.89 -0.20
CA THR A 291 37.24 -14.49 -1.11
C THR A 291 37.91 -15.69 -0.45
N THR A 292 37.83 -16.88 -1.05
CA THR A 292 38.54 -18.05 -0.53
C THR A 292 40.04 -17.86 -0.79
N GLY A 293 40.86 -18.00 0.27
CA GLY A 293 42.32 -17.81 0.20
C GLY A 293 42.83 -16.37 0.32
N GLY A 294 41.96 -15.40 0.67
CA GLY A 294 42.33 -14.00 0.96
C GLY A 294 42.61 -13.76 2.45
N THR A 295 43.23 -12.62 2.77
CA THR A 295 43.44 -12.17 4.16
C THR A 295 42.38 -11.13 4.51
N THR A 296 41.60 -11.37 5.58
CA THR A 296 40.63 -10.39 6.10
C THR A 296 41.17 -9.73 7.36
N VAL A 297 41.29 -8.41 7.34
CA VAL A 297 41.61 -7.59 8.51
C VAL A 297 40.39 -6.78 8.90
N LYS A 298 39.93 -6.98 10.14
CA LYS A 298 38.83 -6.19 10.71
C LYS A 298 39.38 -4.96 11.44
N LYS A 299 38.77 -3.80 11.25
CA LYS A 299 39.02 -2.56 12.00
C LYS A 299 37.69 -1.95 12.42
N SER A 300 37.71 -1.09 13.43
CA SER A 300 36.56 -0.28 13.80
C SER A 300 37.01 1.00 14.50
N GLY A 301 36.13 1.99 14.56
CA GLY A 301 36.40 3.26 15.20
C GLY A 301 35.24 4.24 15.11
N THR A 302 35.52 5.48 15.50
CA THR A 302 34.62 6.63 15.34
C THR A 302 35.36 7.75 14.64
N VAL A 303 34.62 8.58 13.91
CA VAL A 303 35.17 9.75 13.22
C VAL A 303 34.15 10.89 13.27
N LYS A 304 34.62 12.12 13.53
CA LYS A 304 33.78 13.31 13.58
C LYS A 304 33.78 14.03 12.23
N LYS A 305 32.86 14.98 12.06
CA LYS A 305 32.77 15.83 10.88
C LYS A 305 34.12 16.45 10.51
N THR A 306 34.52 16.32 9.25
CA THR A 306 35.81 16.72 8.66
C THR A 306 37.05 15.99 9.15
N GLU A 307 36.94 15.10 10.14
CA GLU A 307 38.06 14.37 10.70
C GLU A 307 38.39 13.13 9.86
N TRP A 308 39.65 12.69 9.90
CA TRP A 308 40.16 11.55 9.16
C TRP A 308 40.65 10.45 10.11
N ALA A 309 40.18 9.22 9.90
CA ALA A 309 40.63 8.01 10.57
C ALA A 309 41.45 7.14 9.61
N HIS A 310 42.77 7.32 9.60
CA HIS A 310 43.69 6.56 8.74
C HIS A 310 44.01 5.18 9.33
N GLN A 311 43.76 4.12 8.57
CA GLN A 311 43.88 2.73 9.05
C GLN A 311 45.26 2.10 8.78
N GLY A 312 46.17 2.86 8.18
CA GLY A 312 47.51 2.40 7.80
C GLY A 312 47.55 1.67 6.46
N SER A 313 48.68 1.01 6.20
CA SER A 313 48.94 0.27 4.96
C SER A 313 48.67 -1.23 5.11
N PHE A 314 48.09 -1.83 4.08
CA PHE A 314 47.81 -3.25 3.96
C PHE A 314 48.63 -3.84 2.80
N PRO A 315 49.36 -4.94 3.00
CA PRO A 315 50.14 -5.55 1.93
C PRO A 315 49.21 -6.13 0.85
N VAL A 316 49.54 -5.83 -0.40
CA VAL A 316 48.81 -6.30 -1.59
C VAL A 316 49.80 -6.71 -2.69
N THR A 317 49.39 -7.63 -3.55
CA THR A 317 50.17 -8.05 -4.72
C THR A 317 49.52 -7.51 -5.98
N ALA A 318 50.32 -7.01 -6.93
CA ALA A 318 49.81 -6.60 -8.24
C ALA A 318 48.94 -7.70 -8.89
N GLY A 319 47.77 -7.33 -9.42
CA GLY A 319 46.79 -8.23 -10.03
C GLY A 319 45.87 -8.95 -9.04
N GLN A 320 46.11 -8.85 -7.73
CA GLN A 320 45.24 -9.38 -6.68
C GLN A 320 43.97 -8.53 -6.56
N SER A 321 42.83 -9.15 -6.21
CA SER A 321 41.63 -8.40 -5.82
C SER A 321 41.77 -7.85 -4.41
N MET A 322 41.25 -6.65 -4.18
CA MET A 322 41.10 -6.05 -2.87
C MET A 322 39.66 -5.58 -2.71
N LYS A 323 39.04 -5.95 -1.60
CA LYS A 323 37.70 -5.50 -1.22
C LYS A 323 37.74 -4.86 0.16
N VAL A 324 37.18 -3.68 0.31
CA VAL A 324 36.99 -3.03 1.61
C VAL A 324 35.52 -2.77 1.79
N ILE A 325 34.93 -3.38 2.81
CA ILE A 325 33.53 -3.16 3.19
C ILE A 325 33.56 -2.31 4.45
N MET A 326 32.88 -1.16 4.41
CA MET A 326 32.61 -0.32 5.55
C MET A 326 31.15 -0.49 5.96
N SER A 327 30.91 -0.51 7.27
CA SER A 327 29.58 -0.56 7.90
C SER A 327 29.59 0.37 9.09
N GLY A 328 28.45 0.91 9.51
CA GLY A 328 28.40 1.73 10.73
C GLY A 328 27.20 2.65 10.76
N SER A 329 27.32 3.75 11.50
CA SER A 329 26.25 4.75 11.66
C SER A 329 26.77 6.16 11.41
N GLY A 330 25.85 7.09 11.13
CA GLY A 330 26.19 8.46 10.75
C GLY A 330 26.48 8.59 9.26
N ASP A 331 27.37 9.50 8.92
CA ASP A 331 27.80 9.79 7.55
C ASP A 331 29.34 9.78 7.53
N ALA A 332 29.93 8.68 7.07
CA ALA A 332 31.36 8.52 6.98
C ALA A 332 31.73 7.89 5.64
N ASP A 333 32.77 8.43 5.02
CA ASP A 333 33.18 8.08 3.67
C ASP A 333 34.48 7.28 3.69
N LEU A 334 34.50 6.18 2.95
CA LEU A 334 35.59 5.26 2.69
C LEU A 334 36.45 5.76 1.53
N TYR A 335 37.75 5.83 1.80
CA TYR A 335 38.76 6.12 0.80
C TYR A 335 39.79 5.01 0.76
N VAL A 336 40.09 4.53 -0.44
CA VAL A 336 41.15 3.55 -0.68
C VAL A 336 42.09 4.08 -1.75
N ASN A 337 43.40 3.96 -1.52
CA ASN A 337 44.43 4.31 -2.49
C ASN A 337 45.60 3.33 -2.45
N PHE A 338 46.38 3.24 -3.53
CA PHE A 338 47.57 2.39 -3.60
C PHE A 338 48.86 3.22 -3.45
N GLY A 339 49.82 2.71 -2.67
CA GLY A 339 51.16 3.31 -2.51
C GLY A 339 51.24 4.55 -1.61
N ALA A 340 50.13 5.25 -1.35
CA ALA A 340 50.08 6.40 -0.44
C ALA A 340 48.74 6.50 0.29
N GLN A 341 48.75 7.18 1.44
CA GLN A 341 47.55 7.51 2.20
C GLN A 341 46.55 8.33 1.36
N PRO A 342 45.25 7.99 1.35
CA PRO A 342 44.25 8.74 0.62
C PRO A 342 44.06 10.17 1.12
N THR A 343 43.64 11.07 0.22
CA THR A 343 43.16 12.42 0.52
C THR A 343 41.88 12.69 -0.29
N GLU A 344 41.20 13.81 -0.05
CA GLU A 344 40.02 14.22 -0.83
C GLU A 344 40.28 14.33 -2.35
N ALA A 345 41.53 14.52 -2.76
CA ALA A 345 41.93 14.61 -4.18
C ALA A 345 42.72 13.40 -4.68
N LEU A 346 43.09 12.46 -3.79
CA LEU A 346 43.94 11.32 -4.10
C LEU A 346 43.32 10.04 -3.55
N TYR A 347 42.63 9.31 -4.42
CA TYR A 347 42.05 8.01 -4.12
C TYR A 347 41.97 7.16 -5.39
N ALA A 348 42.03 5.85 -5.21
CA ALA A 348 41.72 4.86 -6.23
C ALA A 348 40.23 4.45 -6.16
N CYS A 349 39.63 4.52 -4.97
CA CYS A 349 38.21 4.30 -4.77
C CYS A 349 37.66 5.23 -3.68
N ARG A 350 36.50 5.80 -3.98
CA ARG A 350 35.59 6.53 -3.09
C ARG A 350 34.17 6.29 -3.62
N PRO A 351 33.31 5.51 -2.94
CA PRO A 351 32.01 5.09 -3.48
C PRO A 351 30.96 6.18 -3.70
N TYR A 352 31.09 7.38 -3.10
CA TYR A 352 30.12 8.49 -3.22
C TYR A 352 28.71 8.14 -2.72
N GLU A 353 28.58 7.16 -1.84
CA GLU A 353 27.27 6.79 -1.30
C GLU A 353 26.89 7.78 -0.20
N SER A 354 25.59 7.93 0.06
CA SER A 354 25.11 8.72 1.20
C SER A 354 25.09 7.84 2.45
N GLY A 355 25.90 8.14 3.47
CA GLY A 355 25.94 7.37 4.71
C GLY A 355 27.22 6.53 4.89
N THR A 356 27.27 5.71 5.94
CA THR A 356 28.51 5.02 6.35
C THR A 356 28.77 3.67 5.66
N SER A 357 27.78 3.01 5.04
CA SER A 357 27.98 1.66 4.48
C SER A 357 28.52 1.72 3.06
N GLU A 358 29.83 1.86 2.93
CA GLU A 358 30.48 1.96 1.63
C GLU A 358 31.31 0.71 1.29
N THR A 359 31.42 0.37 0.00
CA THR A 359 32.26 -0.74 -0.46
C THR A 359 33.19 -0.33 -1.59
N CYS A 360 34.48 -0.62 -1.44
CA CYS A 360 35.48 -0.46 -2.49
C CYS A 360 35.97 -1.82 -2.98
N GLU A 361 35.85 -2.07 -4.27
CA GLU A 361 36.41 -3.24 -4.94
C GLU A 361 37.40 -2.83 -6.01
N LEU A 362 38.63 -3.25 -5.86
CA LEU A 362 39.75 -2.82 -6.67
C LEU A 362 40.58 -4.01 -7.11
N THR A 363 41.07 -3.97 -8.35
CA THR A 363 42.20 -4.81 -8.76
C THR A 363 43.48 -4.04 -8.48
N VAL A 364 44.40 -4.65 -7.74
CA VAL A 364 45.66 -4.01 -7.34
C VAL A 364 46.48 -3.71 -8.61
N PRO A 365 46.85 -2.45 -8.86
CA PRO A 365 47.54 -2.07 -10.10
C PRO A 365 48.96 -2.63 -10.16
N ALA A 366 49.51 -2.72 -11.38
CA ALA A 366 50.88 -3.18 -11.59
C ALA A 366 51.88 -2.36 -10.77
N GLY A 367 52.76 -3.04 -10.03
CA GLY A 367 53.79 -2.42 -9.20
C GLY A 367 53.34 -1.93 -7.81
N ALA A 368 52.05 -1.97 -7.48
CA ALA A 368 51.59 -1.66 -6.13
C ALA A 368 51.87 -2.84 -5.17
N THR A 369 52.46 -2.52 -4.02
CA THR A 369 52.76 -3.47 -2.94
C THR A 369 52.00 -3.17 -1.64
N ALA A 370 51.35 -2.01 -1.57
CA ALA A 370 50.60 -1.56 -0.40
C ALA A 370 49.34 -0.79 -0.82
N ALA A 371 48.26 -1.04 -0.12
CA ALA A 371 47.02 -0.27 -0.19
C ALA A 371 46.78 0.44 1.14
N PHE A 372 46.23 1.64 1.09
CA PHE A 372 45.95 2.47 2.26
C PHE A 372 44.44 2.71 2.32
N VAL A 373 43.87 2.49 3.51
CA VAL A 373 42.44 2.67 3.77
C VAL A 373 42.26 3.80 4.76
N SER A 374 41.31 4.69 4.50
CA SER A 374 40.98 5.83 5.36
C SER A 374 39.48 6.06 5.39
N VAL A 375 39.00 6.61 6.50
CA VAL A 375 37.59 6.97 6.69
C VAL A 375 37.51 8.45 7.05
N GLN A 376 36.61 9.21 6.42
CA GLN A 376 36.39 10.63 6.71
C GLN A 376 34.96 10.86 7.21
N GLY A 377 34.77 11.62 8.29
CA GLY A 377 33.43 11.91 8.80
C GLY A 377 32.76 13.12 8.16
N TYR A 378 31.45 13.03 7.90
CA TYR A 378 30.61 14.13 7.39
C TYR A 378 29.45 14.51 8.33
N ALA A 379 29.09 13.62 9.27
CA ALA A 379 28.19 13.89 10.40
C ALA A 379 28.93 14.27 11.69
N ASP A 380 28.21 14.80 12.69
CA ASP A 380 28.78 15.23 13.98
C ASP A 380 29.56 14.11 14.69
N SER A 381 29.09 12.87 14.55
CA SER A 381 29.81 11.65 14.94
C SER A 381 29.32 10.47 14.12
N SER A 382 30.25 9.75 13.50
CA SER A 382 30.00 8.52 12.77
C SER A 382 30.78 7.37 13.40
N THR A 383 30.17 6.19 13.50
CA THR A 383 30.87 4.95 13.89
C THR A 383 31.18 4.16 12.63
N PHE A 384 32.30 3.46 12.56
CA PHE A 384 32.61 2.60 11.42
C PHE A 384 33.22 1.27 11.86
N GLY A 385 32.93 0.22 11.11
CA GLY A 385 33.60 -1.07 11.07
C GLY A 385 34.08 -1.33 9.65
N LEU A 386 35.28 -1.87 9.49
CA LEU A 386 35.88 -2.19 8.20
C LEU A 386 36.22 -3.67 8.16
N ASN A 387 35.82 -4.33 7.07
CA ASN A 387 36.37 -5.61 6.65
C ASN A 387 37.26 -5.37 5.43
N ILE A 388 38.58 -5.37 5.64
CA ILE A 388 39.60 -5.15 4.61
C ILE A 388 40.09 -6.51 4.14
N ILE A 389 39.69 -6.90 2.95
CA ILE A 389 39.95 -8.20 2.35
C ILE A 389 40.98 -8.01 1.24
N THR A 390 42.18 -8.57 1.43
CA THR A 390 43.22 -8.59 0.39
C THR A 390 43.39 -9.99 -0.14
N GLY A 391 43.15 -10.17 -1.44
CA GLY A 391 43.34 -11.42 -2.18
C GLY A 391 42.21 -12.41 -2.06
N GLY A 392 42.55 -13.66 -2.39
CA GLY A 392 41.58 -14.72 -2.61
C GLY A 392 40.78 -14.53 -3.91
N THR A 393 39.85 -15.44 -4.14
CA THR A 393 38.91 -15.36 -5.27
C THR A 393 37.49 -15.46 -4.74
N THR A 394 36.59 -14.60 -5.21
CA THR A 394 35.16 -14.79 -4.96
C THR A 394 34.74 -16.12 -5.57
N PRO A 395 34.01 -16.98 -4.85
CA PRO A 395 33.50 -18.21 -5.41
C PRO A 395 32.73 -17.93 -6.71
N SER A 396 33.05 -18.66 -7.78
CA SER A 396 32.33 -18.55 -9.05
C SER A 396 30.95 -19.18 -8.98
N ALA A 397 30.76 -20.16 -8.09
CA ALA A 397 29.48 -20.73 -7.74
C ALA A 397 28.84 -19.94 -6.59
N TYR A 398 27.53 -19.73 -6.66
CA TYR A 398 26.78 -19.05 -5.62
C TYR A 398 26.74 -19.86 -4.33
N VAL A 399 26.97 -19.21 -3.17
CA VAL A 399 27.21 -19.92 -1.90
C VAL A 399 26.06 -19.89 -0.89
N PHE A 400 25.01 -19.10 -1.14
CA PHE A 400 23.92 -18.88 -0.18
C PHE A 400 22.73 -19.81 -0.44
N ASN A 401 22.34 -19.97 -1.70
CA ASN A 401 21.23 -20.84 -2.10
C ASN A 401 21.62 -21.75 -3.26
N LYS A 402 21.86 -23.03 -2.99
CA LYS A 402 22.27 -24.04 -3.99
C LYS A 402 21.22 -24.27 -5.09
N ASP A 403 19.95 -23.95 -4.82
CA ASP A 403 18.86 -24.13 -5.77
C ASP A 403 18.75 -22.95 -6.74
N ALA A 404 19.35 -21.80 -6.41
CA ALA A 404 19.43 -20.66 -7.30
C ALA A 404 20.31 -20.97 -8.53
N LYS A 405 19.83 -20.55 -9.69
CA LYS A 405 20.46 -20.79 -11.01
C LYS A 405 20.79 -19.49 -11.73
N THR A 406 19.95 -18.46 -11.55
CA THR A 406 20.18 -17.13 -12.11
C THR A 406 19.88 -16.07 -11.05
N PHE A 407 20.40 -14.86 -11.25
CA PHE A 407 20.38 -13.81 -10.25
C PHE A 407 20.03 -12.47 -10.89
N ALA A 408 19.30 -11.63 -10.17
CA ALA A 408 18.99 -10.26 -10.58
C ALA A 408 19.30 -9.29 -9.45
N LEU A 409 20.12 -8.27 -9.72
CA LEU A 409 20.23 -7.10 -8.87
C LEU A 409 19.04 -6.19 -9.14
N VAL A 410 18.37 -5.75 -8.10
CA VAL A 410 17.18 -4.92 -8.17
C VAL A 410 17.35 -3.70 -7.26
N ASP A 411 17.05 -2.53 -7.81
CA ASP A 411 16.93 -1.26 -7.11
C ASP A 411 15.47 -0.83 -7.13
N THR A 412 14.91 -0.50 -5.96
CA THR A 412 13.50 -0.15 -5.82
C THR A 412 13.28 1.06 -4.93
N ASP A 413 12.45 1.98 -5.40
CA ASP A 413 11.86 3.02 -4.58
C ASP A 413 10.48 2.54 -4.09
N VAL A 414 10.24 2.57 -2.79
CA VAL A 414 8.95 2.21 -2.19
C VAL A 414 8.36 3.41 -1.49
N SER A 415 7.12 3.72 -1.85
CA SER A 415 6.37 4.85 -1.30
C SER A 415 5.42 4.39 -0.21
N TYR A 416 5.44 5.09 0.92
CA TYR A 416 4.55 4.86 2.06
C TYR A 416 3.94 6.17 2.54
N ILE A 417 2.83 6.09 3.28
CA ILE A 417 2.18 7.26 3.88
C ILE A 417 2.72 7.44 5.30
N GLY A 418 3.27 8.61 5.61
CA GLY A 418 3.67 9.01 6.96
C GLY A 418 2.57 9.75 7.72
N GLU A 419 2.84 10.04 9.00
CA GLU A 419 1.87 10.66 9.88
C GLU A 419 1.54 12.11 9.49
N ALA A 420 0.27 12.47 9.65
CA ALA A 420 -0.17 13.85 9.75
C ALA A 420 -0.23 14.27 11.23
N SER A 421 0.02 15.55 11.51
CA SER A 421 -0.13 16.09 12.87
C SER A 421 -1.54 15.85 13.40
N SER A 422 -1.67 15.58 14.70
CA SER A 422 -2.96 15.37 15.36
C SER A 422 -3.89 16.58 15.24
N ASN A 423 -3.36 17.79 15.05
CA ASN A 423 -4.13 19.02 14.86
C ASN A 423 -4.55 19.30 13.39
N GLN A 424 -4.14 18.46 12.44
CA GLN A 424 -4.46 18.64 11.03
C GLN A 424 -5.85 18.07 10.72
N ASP A 425 -6.84 18.94 10.51
CA ASP A 425 -8.19 18.53 10.10
C ASP A 425 -8.35 18.40 8.57
N GLY A 426 -9.41 17.71 8.19
CA GLY A 426 -9.89 17.63 6.82
C GLY A 426 -9.52 16.34 6.09
N ASN A 427 -10.15 16.19 4.93
CA ASN A 427 -9.81 15.16 3.97
C ASN A 427 -8.50 15.54 3.26
N LEU A 428 -7.49 14.70 3.40
CA LEU A 428 -6.12 14.97 2.96
C LEU A 428 -5.80 14.35 1.60
N SER A 429 -6.72 13.61 0.98
CA SER A 429 -6.52 12.93 -0.31
C SER A 429 -5.92 13.83 -1.40
N SER A 430 -6.40 15.07 -1.55
CA SER A 430 -5.88 16.01 -2.55
C SER A 430 -4.45 16.51 -2.29
N THR A 431 -3.95 16.29 -1.07
CA THR A 431 -2.61 16.69 -0.62
C THR A 431 -1.79 15.50 -0.12
N ILE A 432 -2.20 14.27 -0.44
CA ILE A 432 -1.61 13.05 0.13
C ILE A 432 -0.13 12.90 -0.20
N ASP A 433 0.32 13.45 -1.33
CA ASP A 433 1.72 13.50 -1.72
C ASP A 433 2.62 14.21 -0.69
N ARG A 434 2.09 15.17 0.09
CA ARG A 434 2.85 15.85 1.16
C ARG A 434 3.21 14.94 2.34
N TYR A 435 2.43 13.87 2.49
CA TYR A 435 2.60 12.85 3.52
C TYR A 435 3.13 11.55 2.93
N THR A 436 3.51 11.54 1.65
CA THR A 436 4.09 10.37 1.01
C THR A 436 5.61 10.49 1.08
N HIS A 437 6.23 9.48 1.65
CA HIS A 437 7.66 9.34 1.72
C HIS A 437 8.12 8.23 0.78
N SER A 438 9.42 8.17 0.52
CA SER A 438 10.01 7.11 -0.28
C SER A 438 11.26 6.59 0.40
N ASP A 439 11.35 5.27 0.54
CA ASP A 439 12.58 4.57 0.88
C ASP A 439 13.15 3.89 -0.36
N HIS A 440 14.46 3.70 -0.34
CA HIS A 440 15.19 3.04 -1.42
C HIS A 440 15.79 1.74 -0.90
N TYR A 441 15.60 0.66 -1.66
CA TYR A 441 16.14 -0.64 -1.32
C TYR A 441 16.89 -1.28 -2.49
N GLN A 442 18.00 -1.93 -2.15
CA GLN A 442 18.81 -2.70 -3.09
C GLN A 442 18.98 -4.15 -2.61
N TYR A 443 18.77 -5.10 -3.51
CA TYR A 443 18.85 -6.52 -3.18
C TYR A 443 19.12 -7.39 -4.40
N VAL A 444 19.66 -8.58 -4.14
CA VAL A 444 19.83 -9.65 -5.13
C VAL A 444 18.65 -10.61 -5.00
N LEU A 445 17.96 -10.87 -6.10
CA LEU A 445 16.96 -11.93 -6.21
C LEU A 445 17.61 -13.24 -6.67
N GLU A 446 17.20 -14.32 -6.03
CA GLU A 446 17.62 -15.68 -6.34
C GLU A 446 16.54 -16.38 -7.16
N LEU A 447 16.89 -16.83 -8.37
CA LEU A 447 15.93 -17.40 -9.32
C LEU A 447 16.24 -18.87 -9.61
N ASP A 448 15.21 -19.70 -9.69
CA ASP A 448 15.34 -21.07 -10.17
C ASP A 448 15.59 -21.13 -11.70
N ALA A 449 15.74 -22.35 -12.24
CA ALA A 449 15.95 -22.56 -13.68
C ALA A 449 14.77 -22.10 -14.56
N ALA A 450 13.58 -21.91 -13.98
CA ALA A 450 12.38 -21.47 -14.66
C ALA A 450 12.12 -19.96 -14.51
N GLY A 451 13.06 -19.21 -13.90
CA GLY A 451 12.96 -17.77 -13.66
C GLY A 451 12.01 -17.40 -12.52
N LYS A 452 11.67 -18.34 -11.62
CA LYS A 452 10.90 -18.04 -10.42
C LYS A 452 11.81 -17.57 -9.30
N ILE A 453 11.40 -16.53 -8.60
CA ILE A 453 12.02 -16.07 -7.36
C ILE A 453 11.83 -17.17 -6.32
N ILE A 454 12.92 -17.58 -5.69
CA ILE A 454 12.97 -18.61 -4.64
C ILE A 454 13.70 -18.13 -3.37
N GLY A 455 14.11 -16.86 -3.35
CA GLY A 455 14.84 -16.23 -2.28
C GLY A 455 15.40 -14.88 -2.73
N GLY A 456 16.13 -14.23 -1.84
CA GLY A 456 16.84 -13.00 -2.10
C GLY A 456 17.68 -12.56 -0.91
N GLU A 457 18.66 -11.72 -1.17
CA GLU A 457 19.61 -11.24 -0.16
C GLU A 457 19.75 -9.72 -0.29
N TRP A 458 19.63 -9.04 0.85
CA TRP A 458 19.84 -7.60 0.93
C TRP A 458 21.32 -7.23 0.72
N VAL A 459 21.56 -6.09 0.08
CA VAL A 459 22.92 -5.60 -0.20
C VAL A 459 23.05 -4.12 0.17
N GLY A 460 24.28 -3.62 0.26
CA GLY A 460 24.55 -2.23 0.64
C GLY A 460 23.95 -1.87 2.01
N ASP A 461 23.43 -0.64 2.11
CA ASP A 461 22.69 -0.17 3.28
C ASP A 461 21.40 -0.95 3.55
N SER A 462 20.81 -1.57 2.53
CA SER A 462 19.58 -2.35 2.72
C SER A 462 19.79 -3.64 3.49
N LYS A 463 21.02 -3.99 3.90
CA LYS A 463 21.28 -5.07 4.89
C LYS A 463 20.86 -4.73 6.31
N THR A 464 20.61 -3.45 6.54
CA THR A 464 20.33 -2.85 7.84
C THR A 464 19.16 -1.85 7.77
N LEU A 465 18.91 -1.29 6.59
CA LEU A 465 17.81 -0.37 6.32
C LEU A 465 16.80 -1.05 5.40
N HIS A 466 16.09 -2.05 5.94
CA HIS A 466 15.00 -2.75 5.29
C HIS A 466 13.84 -2.94 6.28
N PRO A 467 12.63 -3.26 5.80
CA PRO A 467 11.51 -3.53 6.68
C PRO A 467 11.73 -4.76 7.56
N ASP A 468 11.48 -4.61 8.86
CA ASP A 468 11.59 -5.71 9.85
C ASP A 468 10.56 -6.80 9.54
N PHE A 469 9.30 -6.37 9.38
CA PHE A 469 8.21 -7.25 9.04
C PHE A 469 7.16 -6.53 8.20
N VAL A 470 6.33 -7.34 7.55
CA VAL A 470 5.20 -6.86 6.76
C VAL A 470 3.94 -7.62 7.13
N TRP A 471 2.81 -6.93 7.08
CA TRP A 471 1.52 -7.55 7.37
C TRP A 471 0.36 -6.97 6.58
N LEU A 472 -0.57 -7.85 6.22
CA LEU A 472 -1.77 -7.51 5.49
C LEU A 472 -2.96 -7.43 6.46
N PRO A 473 -3.57 -6.26 6.67
CA PRO A 473 -4.80 -6.15 7.42
C PRO A 473 -5.98 -6.75 6.63
N THR A 474 -6.76 -7.61 7.28
CA THR A 474 -7.93 -8.28 6.68
C THR A 474 -9.26 -7.86 7.29
N GLY A 475 -9.24 -7.01 8.31
CA GLY A 475 -10.43 -6.57 9.05
C GLY A 475 -10.14 -6.19 10.49
N VAL A 476 -11.19 -5.96 11.28
CA VAL A 476 -11.10 -5.64 12.71
C VAL A 476 -11.26 -6.91 13.54
N ALA A 477 -10.36 -7.14 14.50
CA ALA A 477 -10.40 -8.32 15.36
C ALA A 477 -11.37 -8.16 16.55
N THR A 478 -11.50 -6.93 17.07
CA THR A 478 -12.39 -6.64 18.21
C THR A 478 -13.50 -5.68 17.80
N GLN A 479 -14.75 -6.05 18.08
CA GLN A 479 -15.91 -5.22 17.74
C GLN A 479 -16.06 -3.97 18.63
N SER A 480 -15.29 -3.87 19.71
CA SER A 480 -15.30 -2.73 20.63
C SER A 480 -13.96 -2.50 21.33
N VAL A 481 -13.70 -1.26 21.73
CA VAL A 481 -12.46 -0.79 22.37
C VAL A 481 -12.78 0.04 23.61
N ALA A 482 -11.74 0.48 24.35
CA ALA A 482 -11.89 1.23 25.60
C ALA A 482 -12.83 0.53 26.61
N GLY A 483 -12.59 -0.76 26.89
CA GLY A 483 -13.42 -1.56 27.80
C GLY A 483 -14.86 -1.79 27.31
N GLY A 484 -15.06 -1.84 25.98
CA GLY A 484 -16.37 -2.06 25.35
C GLY A 484 -17.20 -0.79 25.14
N ALA A 485 -16.62 0.38 25.40
CA ALA A 485 -17.34 1.65 25.39
C ALA A 485 -17.47 2.27 23.98
N ILE A 486 -16.52 2.01 23.09
CA ILE A 486 -16.53 2.47 21.70
C ILE A 486 -16.67 1.24 20.81
N THR A 487 -17.65 1.23 19.89
CA THR A 487 -17.89 0.07 19.03
C THR A 487 -17.53 0.37 17.57
N TYR A 488 -17.01 -0.64 16.87
CA TYR A 488 -16.70 -0.53 15.45
C TYR A 488 -17.94 -0.15 14.64
N ALA A 489 -19.10 -0.76 14.92
CA ALA A 489 -20.34 -0.48 14.21
C ALA A 489 -20.78 1.00 14.30
N GLN A 490 -20.68 1.60 15.49
CA GLN A 490 -21.03 3.01 15.68
C GLN A 490 -20.04 3.93 14.96
N VAL A 491 -18.74 3.68 15.09
CA VAL A 491 -17.71 4.46 14.37
C VAL A 491 -17.84 4.31 12.86
N LYS A 492 -18.04 3.09 12.36
CA LYS A 492 -18.26 2.81 10.93
C LYS A 492 -19.48 3.55 10.39
N SER A 493 -20.56 3.66 11.15
CA SER A 493 -21.74 4.44 10.73
C SER A 493 -21.43 5.93 10.56
N LEU A 494 -20.54 6.50 11.38
CA LEU A 494 -20.10 7.89 11.22
C LEU A 494 -19.19 8.05 9.99
N PHE A 495 -18.30 7.07 9.72
CA PHE A 495 -17.50 7.06 8.49
C PHE A 495 -18.38 7.00 7.26
N ASP A 496 -19.37 6.09 7.24
CA ASP A 496 -20.28 5.91 6.11
C ASP A 496 -21.07 7.18 5.80
N GLU A 497 -21.49 7.92 6.83
CA GLU A 497 -22.12 9.24 6.66
C GLU A 497 -21.14 10.31 6.17
N SER A 498 -19.88 10.26 6.60
CA SER A 498 -18.86 11.24 6.23
C SER A 498 -18.38 11.12 4.79
N VAL A 499 -18.39 9.89 4.24
CA VAL A 499 -17.89 9.63 2.87
C VAL A 499 -18.94 9.79 1.79
N GLN A 500 -20.22 9.81 2.17
CA GLN A 500 -21.30 10.25 1.30
C GLN A 500 -21.10 11.74 0.96
N GLU A 501 -21.48 12.15 -0.26
CA GLU A 501 -21.41 13.56 -0.64
C GLU A 501 -22.19 14.38 0.39
N ALA A 502 -21.53 15.38 0.99
CA ALA A 502 -22.18 16.20 2.00
C ALA A 502 -23.47 16.77 1.41
N PRO A 503 -24.62 16.61 2.11
CA PRO A 503 -25.79 17.40 1.80
C PRO A 503 -25.38 18.89 1.84
N PRO A 504 -25.87 19.73 0.91
CA PRO A 504 -25.61 21.16 0.97
C PRO A 504 -25.99 21.71 2.35
N PRO A 505 -25.27 22.70 2.91
CA PRO A 505 -25.54 23.21 4.25
C PRO A 505 -26.96 23.80 4.29
N GLY A 506 -27.88 23.14 4.97
CA GLY A 506 -29.24 23.67 5.10
C GLY A 506 -30.29 22.66 5.57
N GLY A 507 -30.51 22.65 6.89
CA GLY A 507 -31.84 22.71 7.51
C GLY A 507 -32.72 21.46 7.44
N THR A 508 -33.11 20.99 8.63
CA THR A 508 -34.34 20.25 8.90
C THR A 508 -35.56 21.03 8.41
N ASP A 509 -36.15 20.63 7.29
CA ASP A 509 -37.59 20.41 7.05
C ASP A 509 -37.79 20.00 5.58
N GLY A 510 -38.93 19.44 5.19
CA GLY A 510 -39.27 19.02 3.81
C GLY A 510 -39.39 20.16 2.79
N GLY A 511 -38.38 21.02 2.69
CA GLY A 511 -38.33 22.20 1.84
C GLY A 511 -37.86 21.91 0.41
N VAL A 512 -38.07 22.89 -0.46
CA VAL A 512 -37.61 22.87 -1.85
C VAL A 512 -36.07 22.85 -1.87
N LYS A 513 -35.49 21.75 -2.36
CA LYS A 513 -34.06 21.61 -2.63
C LYS A 513 -33.74 22.23 -3.98
N THR A 514 -32.60 22.92 -4.06
CA THR A 514 -31.99 23.38 -5.31
C THR A 514 -30.52 22.97 -5.29
N GLN A 515 -30.10 22.17 -6.27
CA GLN A 515 -28.72 21.75 -6.47
C GLN A 515 -28.20 22.43 -7.72
N THR A 516 -27.00 23.00 -7.66
CA THR A 516 -26.31 23.54 -8.84
C THR A 516 -24.98 22.84 -8.97
N LEU A 517 -24.83 22.05 -10.03
CA LEU A 517 -23.69 21.17 -10.28
C LEU A 517 -22.94 21.70 -11.49
N THR A 518 -21.61 21.78 -11.41
CA THR A 518 -20.78 22.19 -12.54
C THR A 518 -19.78 21.08 -12.90
N GLY A 519 -19.35 21.03 -14.15
CA GLY A 519 -18.34 20.05 -14.57
C GLY A 519 -18.21 19.91 -16.07
N THR A 520 -17.61 18.80 -16.49
CA THR A 520 -17.48 18.39 -17.89
C THR A 520 -18.08 17.01 -18.13
N VAL A 521 -18.48 16.77 -19.38
CA VAL A 521 -18.89 15.47 -19.90
C VAL A 521 -18.24 15.27 -21.27
N ALA A 522 -17.51 14.16 -21.45
CA ALA A 522 -16.84 13.81 -22.69
C ALA A 522 -17.80 13.17 -23.70
N LYS A 523 -17.37 13.06 -24.96
CA LYS A 523 -18.16 12.40 -26.00
C LYS A 523 -18.51 10.96 -25.61
N ASN A 524 -19.80 10.62 -25.67
CA ASN A 524 -20.39 9.33 -25.28
C ASN A 524 -20.26 8.98 -23.78
N GLU A 525 -19.85 9.92 -22.94
CA GLU A 525 -19.90 9.74 -21.50
C GLU A 525 -21.32 10.04 -21.00
N LEU A 526 -21.90 9.12 -20.24
CA LEU A 526 -23.18 9.30 -19.56
C LEU A 526 -22.94 9.56 -18.07
N LYS A 527 -23.23 10.77 -17.60
CA LYS A 527 -23.04 11.18 -16.21
C LYS A 527 -24.38 11.23 -15.48
N LEU A 528 -24.53 10.47 -14.41
CA LEU A 528 -25.81 10.26 -13.70
C LEU A 528 -25.88 11.07 -12.39
N PHE A 529 -27.06 11.59 -12.08
CA PHE A 529 -27.41 12.36 -10.89
C PHE A 529 -28.72 11.82 -10.29
N GLY A 530 -28.75 11.54 -8.98
CA GLY A 530 -29.86 10.92 -8.27
C GLY A 530 -29.53 9.52 -7.70
N PRO A 531 -30.49 8.82 -7.06
CA PRO A 531 -31.92 9.13 -7.01
C PRO A 531 -32.24 10.38 -6.18
N LEU A 532 -33.19 11.19 -6.68
CA LEU A 532 -33.75 12.36 -6.01
C LEU A 532 -35.18 12.04 -5.57
N ASN A 533 -35.47 12.06 -4.27
CA ASN A 533 -36.77 11.67 -3.73
C ASN A 533 -37.78 12.81 -3.86
N VAL A 534 -38.54 12.86 -4.96
CA VAL A 534 -39.47 13.96 -5.23
C VAL A 534 -40.79 13.73 -4.49
N ALA A 535 -41.25 14.73 -3.74
CA ALA A 535 -42.48 14.69 -2.95
C ALA A 535 -43.75 14.54 -3.81
N ALA A 536 -44.78 13.93 -3.25
CA ALA A 536 -46.09 13.78 -3.89
C ALA A 536 -46.67 15.15 -4.26
N GLY A 537 -47.23 15.27 -5.46
CA GLY A 537 -47.82 16.52 -5.94
C GLY A 537 -46.82 17.61 -6.34
N THR A 538 -45.51 17.32 -6.34
CA THR A 538 -44.45 18.27 -6.74
C THR A 538 -43.72 17.80 -8.00
N THR A 539 -42.99 18.70 -8.66
CA THR A 539 -42.24 18.43 -9.89
C THR A 539 -40.77 18.76 -9.68
N LEU A 540 -39.88 17.88 -10.14
CA LEU A 540 -38.47 18.18 -10.28
C LEU A 540 -38.23 18.91 -11.58
N THR A 541 -37.51 20.03 -11.55
CA THR A 541 -36.99 20.72 -12.74
C THR A 541 -35.48 20.59 -12.80
N ALA A 542 -34.94 20.33 -13.98
CA ALA A 542 -33.51 20.27 -14.26
C ALA A 542 -33.21 21.24 -15.41
N ASP A 543 -32.44 22.28 -15.14
CA ASP A 543 -32.03 23.30 -16.11
C ASP A 543 -30.53 23.13 -16.39
N LEU A 544 -30.18 22.91 -17.65
CA LEU A 544 -28.81 22.71 -18.12
C LEU A 544 -28.35 23.93 -18.91
N THR A 545 -27.16 24.41 -18.60
CA THR A 545 -26.46 25.46 -19.35
C THR A 545 -24.99 25.09 -19.49
N GLY A 546 -24.24 25.71 -20.41
CA GLY A 546 -22.81 25.42 -20.57
C GLY A 546 -22.32 25.61 -22.01
N THR A 547 -21.19 24.98 -22.33
CA THR A 547 -20.58 25.00 -23.67
C THR A 547 -20.43 23.60 -24.25
N GLY A 548 -20.28 23.49 -25.57
CA GLY A 548 -20.27 22.20 -26.27
C GLY A 548 -21.68 21.68 -26.55
N ASP A 549 -21.84 20.36 -26.49
CA ASP A 549 -23.08 19.64 -26.80
C ASP A 549 -23.28 18.54 -25.75
N ALA A 550 -23.92 18.88 -24.64
CA ALA A 550 -24.32 17.92 -23.61
C ALA A 550 -25.84 17.85 -23.54
N ASP A 551 -26.36 16.65 -23.69
CA ASP A 551 -27.80 16.38 -23.70
C ASP A 551 -28.29 15.91 -22.33
N LEU A 552 -29.42 16.44 -21.90
CA LEU A 552 -30.12 16.19 -20.66
C LEU A 552 -31.14 15.06 -20.84
N TYR A 553 -31.09 14.10 -19.92
CA TYR A 553 -32.05 13.02 -19.77
C TYR A 553 -32.59 13.02 -18.35
N ALA A 554 -33.90 12.81 -18.17
CA ALA A 554 -34.45 12.61 -16.84
C ALA A 554 -35.49 11.47 -16.85
N LYS A 555 -35.55 10.69 -15.76
CA LYS A 555 -36.46 9.55 -15.64
C LYS A 555 -36.85 9.27 -14.19
N LYS A 556 -38.11 8.90 -13.97
CA LYS A 556 -38.67 8.47 -12.70
C LYS A 556 -38.51 6.95 -12.52
N GLY A 557 -38.22 6.52 -11.30
CA GLY A 557 -38.09 5.13 -10.87
C GLY A 557 -36.72 4.52 -11.17
N LEU A 558 -36.18 4.71 -12.37
CA LEU A 558 -34.89 4.15 -12.81
C LEU A 558 -34.01 5.23 -13.46
N ALA A 559 -32.69 4.98 -13.50
CA ALA A 559 -31.75 5.82 -14.22
C ALA A 559 -32.11 5.87 -15.73
N PRO A 560 -32.11 7.05 -16.37
CA PRO A 560 -32.35 7.15 -17.80
C PRO A 560 -31.21 6.49 -18.59
N THR A 561 -31.56 5.90 -19.73
CA THR A 561 -30.62 5.49 -20.78
C THR A 561 -30.84 6.36 -22.02
N LEU A 562 -29.95 6.26 -23.02
CA LEU A 562 -30.12 6.95 -24.30
C LEU A 562 -31.40 6.54 -25.06
N THR A 563 -32.03 5.43 -24.68
CA THR A 563 -33.25 4.88 -25.30
C THR A 563 -34.44 4.78 -24.34
N SER A 564 -34.25 5.08 -23.05
CA SER A 564 -35.29 5.00 -22.02
C SER A 564 -35.18 6.20 -21.08
N TYR A 565 -36.07 7.17 -21.25
CA TYR A 565 -36.13 8.40 -20.48
C TYR A 565 -37.58 8.87 -20.42
N ASP A 566 -37.90 9.73 -19.46
CA ASP A 566 -39.21 10.38 -19.37
C ASP A 566 -39.16 11.81 -19.91
N CYS A 567 -37.98 12.43 -19.89
CA CYS A 567 -37.73 13.72 -20.50
C CYS A 567 -36.36 13.75 -21.19
N ARG A 568 -36.37 14.27 -22.43
CA ARG A 568 -35.20 14.66 -23.24
C ARG A 568 -35.61 15.83 -24.15
N PRO A 569 -34.94 16.99 -24.12
CA PRO A 569 -35.44 18.20 -24.83
C PRO A 569 -35.14 18.29 -26.33
N TYR A 570 -34.29 17.39 -26.88
CA TYR A 570 -33.91 17.35 -28.30
C TYR A 570 -33.38 18.68 -28.85
N LYS A 571 -32.64 19.45 -28.05
CA LYS A 571 -32.05 20.70 -28.51
C LYS A 571 -30.61 20.45 -28.95
N THR A 572 -30.11 21.30 -29.85
CA THR A 572 -28.70 21.32 -30.22
C THR A 572 -27.93 22.19 -29.23
N GLY A 573 -26.85 21.68 -28.63
CA GLY A 573 -26.03 22.38 -27.66
C GLY A 573 -26.50 22.20 -26.20
N THR A 574 -25.64 22.57 -25.24
CA THR A 574 -25.82 22.28 -23.80
C THR A 574 -26.97 23.02 -23.09
N ALA A 575 -27.73 23.89 -23.76
CA ALA A 575 -28.79 24.68 -23.10
C ALA A 575 -30.15 23.96 -23.15
N GLU A 576 -30.44 23.15 -22.13
CA GLU A 576 -31.60 22.23 -22.10
C GLU A 576 -32.39 22.32 -20.79
N ASN A 577 -33.66 21.87 -20.78
CA ASN A 577 -34.43 21.79 -19.53
C ASN A 577 -35.38 20.60 -19.51
N CYS A 578 -35.56 19.99 -18.34
CA CYS A 578 -36.45 18.86 -18.12
C CYS A 578 -37.30 19.03 -16.87
N ALA A 579 -38.51 18.48 -16.90
CA ALA A 579 -39.42 18.44 -15.76
C ALA A 579 -40.00 17.03 -15.57
N VAL A 580 -39.94 16.49 -14.35
CA VAL A 580 -40.43 15.14 -14.02
C VAL A 580 -41.28 15.19 -12.74
N ALA A 581 -42.52 14.69 -12.82
CA ALA A 581 -43.49 14.75 -11.71
C ALA A 581 -43.26 13.66 -10.64
N GLY A 582 -43.29 14.05 -9.36
CA GLY A 582 -43.35 13.14 -8.21
C GLY A 582 -44.72 12.45 -8.03
N PRO A 583 -44.91 11.63 -6.99
CA PRO A 583 -43.91 11.20 -6.00
C PRO A 583 -42.98 10.11 -6.52
N GLY A 584 -41.77 10.03 -6.00
CA GLY A 584 -40.85 8.90 -6.20
C GLY A 584 -39.45 9.33 -6.61
N SER A 585 -38.53 8.35 -6.70
CA SER A 585 -37.15 8.59 -7.11
C SER A 585 -37.09 9.09 -8.56
N VAL A 586 -36.40 10.20 -8.78
CA VAL A 586 -36.10 10.74 -10.11
C VAL A 586 -34.59 10.78 -10.31
N TYR A 587 -34.14 10.41 -11.50
CA TYR A 587 -32.76 10.43 -11.94
C TYR A 587 -32.62 11.43 -13.09
N VAL A 588 -31.51 12.15 -13.11
CA VAL A 588 -31.11 13.07 -14.18
C VAL A 588 -29.78 12.58 -14.72
N ALA A 589 -29.55 12.61 -16.03
CA ALA A 589 -28.27 12.25 -16.63
C ALA A 589 -27.88 13.23 -17.73
N LEU A 590 -26.58 13.33 -18.00
CA LEU A 590 -26.00 14.11 -19.09
C LEU A 590 -25.24 13.19 -20.04
N ASN A 591 -25.44 13.33 -21.34
CA ASN A 591 -24.65 12.64 -22.36
C ASN A 591 -23.89 13.64 -23.25
N GLY A 592 -22.56 13.51 -23.34
CA GLY A 592 -21.76 14.36 -24.21
C GLY A 592 -21.79 13.92 -25.68
N TYR A 593 -22.03 14.85 -26.61
CA TYR A 593 -21.93 14.65 -28.06
C TYR A 593 -20.74 15.38 -28.70
N ALA A 594 -20.29 16.46 -28.08
CA ALA A 594 -19.02 17.12 -28.40
C ALA A 594 -17.82 16.38 -27.76
N ALA A 595 -16.60 16.65 -28.22
CA ALA A 595 -15.37 16.06 -27.66
C ALA A 595 -15.28 16.27 -26.14
N THR A 596 -15.66 17.47 -25.68
CA THR A 596 -15.87 17.80 -24.28
C THR A 596 -16.90 18.92 -24.20
N SER A 597 -17.91 18.75 -23.35
CA SER A 597 -18.92 19.76 -23.04
C SER A 597 -18.76 20.19 -21.59
N THR A 598 -18.79 21.49 -21.32
CA THR A 598 -18.89 22.00 -19.95
C THR A 598 -20.36 22.17 -19.60
N TYR A 599 -20.74 21.92 -18.35
CA TYR A 599 -22.11 22.09 -17.90
C TYR A 599 -22.20 22.82 -16.55
N THR A 600 -23.29 23.54 -16.39
CA THR A 600 -23.91 23.97 -15.14
C THR A 600 -25.34 23.44 -15.14
N LEU A 601 -25.62 22.47 -14.28
CA LEU A 601 -26.89 21.77 -14.13
C LEU A 601 -27.56 22.21 -12.83
N THR A 602 -28.70 22.88 -12.92
CA THR A 602 -29.51 23.29 -11.77
C THR A 602 -30.73 22.37 -11.64
N ILE A 603 -30.79 21.58 -10.57
CA ILE A 603 -31.91 20.68 -10.26
C ILE A 603 -32.70 21.24 -9.07
N LYS A 604 -34.01 21.45 -9.22
CA LYS A 604 -34.90 21.94 -8.17
C LYS A 604 -36.06 20.99 -7.95
N TYR A 605 -36.31 20.57 -6.71
CA TYR A 605 -37.41 19.68 -6.34
C TYR A 605 -37.79 19.83 -4.87
N THR A 606 -39.01 19.43 -4.49
CA THR A 606 -39.38 19.29 -3.08
C THR A 606 -39.06 17.87 -2.63
N GLU A 607 -38.31 17.72 -1.53
CA GLU A 607 -37.88 16.40 -1.05
C GLU A 607 -38.99 15.72 -0.22
N ALA A 608 -39.30 14.46 -0.52
CA ALA A 608 -40.28 13.68 0.24
C ALA A 608 -39.68 13.18 1.57
N SER A 609 -40.46 13.12 2.65
CA SER A 609 -40.04 12.49 3.91
C SER A 609 -39.97 10.97 3.78
N GLY A 610 -38.79 10.40 4.00
CA GLY A 610 -38.51 8.96 3.91
C GLY A 610 -37.14 8.67 3.29
N THR A 611 -36.53 7.54 3.65
CA THR A 611 -35.25 7.10 3.07
C THR A 611 -35.41 6.86 1.57
N PRO A 612 -34.57 7.45 0.70
CA PRO A 612 -34.53 7.07 -0.71
C PRO A 612 -34.24 5.57 -0.82
N PRO A 613 -34.81 4.86 -1.81
CA PRO A 613 -34.34 3.51 -2.14
C PRO A 613 -32.83 3.56 -2.41
N PRO A 614 -32.07 2.51 -2.05
CA PRO A 614 -30.63 2.48 -2.24
C PRO A 614 -30.27 2.76 -3.71
N PRO A 615 -29.14 3.44 -3.97
CA PRO A 615 -28.65 3.63 -5.33
C PRO A 615 -28.53 2.27 -6.03
N PRO A 616 -28.76 2.19 -7.35
CA PRO A 616 -28.52 0.96 -8.08
C PRO A 616 -27.05 0.53 -7.89
N PRO A 617 -26.76 -0.77 -7.90
CA PRO A 617 -25.42 -1.29 -7.66
C PRO A 617 -24.39 -0.62 -8.61
N PRO A 618 -23.11 -0.58 -8.21
CA PRO A 618 -22.01 -0.13 -9.08
C PRO A 618 -22.12 -0.76 -10.47
N PRO A 619 -21.59 -0.13 -11.54
CA PRO A 619 -21.57 -0.73 -12.87
C PRO A 619 -21.10 -2.18 -12.73
N ALA A 620 -21.95 -3.13 -13.13
CA ALA A 620 -21.74 -4.53 -12.85
C ALA A 620 -20.32 -4.92 -13.29
N THR A 621 -19.51 -5.43 -12.34
CA THR A 621 -18.24 -6.09 -12.66
C THR A 621 -18.54 -7.15 -13.71
N ILE A 622 -17.94 -7.01 -14.90
CA ILE A 622 -18.19 -7.94 -16.00
C ILE A 622 -17.65 -9.30 -15.56
N THR A 623 -18.55 -10.29 -15.41
CA THR A 623 -18.12 -11.67 -15.16
C THR A 623 -17.66 -12.25 -16.48
N HIS A 624 -16.35 -12.23 -16.69
CA HIS A 624 -15.75 -12.69 -17.93
C HIS A 624 -15.96 -14.20 -18.17
N LEU A 625 -16.09 -14.57 -19.44
CA LEU A 625 -16.22 -15.96 -19.85
C LEU A 625 -14.83 -16.58 -19.96
N ASP A 626 -14.68 -17.81 -19.46
CA ASP A 626 -13.55 -18.70 -19.74
C ASP A 626 -14.10 -20.11 -19.89
N VAL A 627 -14.48 -20.46 -21.13
CA VAL A 627 -15.24 -21.68 -21.44
C VAL A 627 -14.64 -22.41 -22.61
N THR A 628 -14.88 -23.71 -22.69
CA THR A 628 -14.56 -24.54 -23.87
C THR A 628 -15.84 -25.00 -24.56
N GLY A 629 -15.73 -25.38 -25.84
CA GLY A 629 -16.86 -25.94 -26.57
C GLY A 629 -16.51 -26.45 -27.94
N ASP A 630 -17.48 -27.12 -28.56
CA ASP A 630 -17.39 -27.61 -29.94
C ASP A 630 -18.42 -26.90 -30.83
N VAL A 631 -18.05 -26.68 -32.09
CA VAL A 631 -18.93 -26.18 -33.16
C VAL A 631 -18.78 -27.04 -34.41
N ALA A 632 -19.90 -27.39 -35.04
CA ALA A 632 -19.92 -28.14 -36.29
C ALA A 632 -19.60 -27.23 -37.49
N GLN A 633 -19.15 -27.82 -38.60
CA GLN A 633 -18.95 -27.08 -39.85
C GLN A 633 -20.26 -26.41 -40.29
N GLY A 634 -20.19 -25.11 -40.59
CA GLY A 634 -21.33 -24.30 -41.02
C GLY A 634 -22.29 -23.90 -39.90
N ALA A 635 -22.01 -24.25 -38.64
CA ALA A 635 -22.83 -23.90 -37.49
C ALA A 635 -22.26 -22.71 -36.71
N MET A 636 -23.13 -21.97 -36.02
CA MET A 636 -22.73 -20.93 -35.07
C MET A 636 -23.18 -21.32 -33.67
N LYS A 637 -22.23 -21.32 -32.72
CA LYS A 637 -22.50 -21.53 -31.29
C LYS A 637 -22.39 -20.21 -30.54
N THR A 638 -23.41 -19.86 -29.78
CA THR A 638 -23.51 -18.55 -29.12
C THR A 638 -23.29 -18.62 -27.62
N TYR A 639 -22.70 -17.55 -27.08
CA TYR A 639 -22.46 -17.31 -25.67
C TYR A 639 -22.94 -15.89 -25.32
N GLU A 640 -23.38 -15.69 -24.10
CA GLU A 640 -23.92 -14.40 -23.64
C GLU A 640 -23.05 -13.81 -22.55
N LEU A 641 -22.78 -12.50 -22.65
CA LEU A 641 -22.04 -11.73 -21.67
C LEU A 641 -22.81 -10.46 -21.32
N THR A 642 -23.22 -10.31 -20.06
CA THR A 642 -23.87 -9.09 -19.58
C THR A 642 -22.82 -7.99 -19.37
N VAL A 643 -23.02 -6.83 -20.00
CA VAL A 643 -22.07 -5.71 -20.00
C VAL A 643 -22.77 -4.38 -19.73
N PRO A 644 -22.14 -3.43 -19.01
CA PRO A 644 -22.63 -2.06 -18.92
C PRO A 644 -22.35 -1.27 -20.21
N ALA A 645 -23.12 -0.20 -20.46
CA ALA A 645 -22.89 0.71 -21.57
C ALA A 645 -21.46 1.29 -21.52
N GLY A 646 -20.79 1.37 -22.67
CA GLY A 646 -19.41 1.88 -22.76
C GLY A 646 -18.32 0.89 -22.34
N ALA A 647 -18.68 -0.28 -21.80
CA ALA A 647 -17.71 -1.33 -21.48
C ALA A 647 -16.92 -1.75 -22.71
N LYS A 648 -15.59 -1.81 -22.58
CA LYS A 648 -14.72 -2.42 -23.59
C LYS A 648 -14.48 -3.88 -23.21
N VAL A 649 -14.72 -4.79 -24.15
CA VAL A 649 -14.52 -6.22 -23.96
C VAL A 649 -13.63 -6.75 -25.07
N ARG A 650 -12.53 -7.41 -24.70
CA ARG A 650 -11.75 -8.25 -25.59
C ARG A 650 -12.34 -9.66 -25.57
N VAL A 651 -12.55 -10.23 -26.75
CA VAL A 651 -13.05 -11.59 -26.96
C VAL A 651 -12.01 -12.34 -27.76
N ALA A 652 -11.56 -13.50 -27.26
CA ALA A 652 -10.55 -14.31 -27.92
C ALA A 652 -10.95 -15.79 -27.95
N THR A 653 -10.69 -16.45 -29.08
CA THR A 653 -10.74 -17.91 -29.18
C THR A 653 -9.35 -18.51 -29.29
N THR A 654 -9.22 -19.78 -28.91
CA THR A 654 -8.09 -20.63 -29.29
C THR A 654 -8.61 -21.93 -29.87
N SER A 655 -8.17 -22.29 -31.07
CA SER A 655 -8.49 -23.57 -31.69
C SER A 655 -7.40 -24.00 -32.67
N THR A 656 -7.27 -25.32 -32.86
CA THR A 656 -6.37 -25.91 -33.86
C THR A 656 -6.98 -25.94 -35.27
N LYS A 657 -8.25 -25.51 -35.40
CA LYS A 657 -9.06 -25.54 -36.61
C LYS A 657 -9.72 -24.17 -36.82
N ASP A 658 -10.08 -23.89 -38.08
CA ASP A 658 -10.63 -22.60 -38.51
C ASP A 658 -12.01 -22.35 -37.90
N VAL A 659 -12.05 -21.37 -36.98
CA VAL A 659 -13.27 -20.86 -36.35
C VAL A 659 -13.23 -19.34 -36.36
N ASP A 660 -14.37 -18.72 -36.66
CA ASP A 660 -14.52 -17.27 -36.71
C ASP A 660 -15.26 -16.74 -35.47
N LEU A 661 -14.96 -15.50 -35.07
CA LEU A 661 -15.70 -14.77 -34.03
C LEU A 661 -16.65 -13.74 -34.63
N TYR A 662 -17.88 -13.73 -34.14
CA TYR A 662 -18.89 -12.71 -34.42
C TYR A 662 -19.45 -12.20 -33.09
N VAL A 663 -19.69 -10.90 -32.98
CA VAL A 663 -20.38 -10.33 -31.81
C VAL A 663 -21.55 -9.48 -32.27
N GLN A 664 -22.65 -9.53 -31.51
CA GLN A 664 -23.85 -8.72 -31.72
C GLN A 664 -24.44 -8.32 -30.37
N PHE A 665 -25.16 -7.21 -30.31
CA PHE A 665 -25.81 -6.76 -29.09
C PHE A 665 -27.29 -7.19 -29.05
N ALA A 666 -27.75 -7.65 -27.89
CA ALA A 666 -29.10 -8.12 -27.55
C ALA A 666 -29.67 -9.33 -28.33
N THR A 667 -29.10 -9.67 -29.48
CA THR A 667 -29.54 -10.77 -30.35
C THR A 667 -28.36 -11.60 -30.81
N ALA A 668 -28.61 -12.87 -31.17
CA ALA A 668 -27.58 -13.74 -31.71
C ALA A 668 -27.00 -13.17 -33.02
N PRO A 669 -25.66 -13.15 -33.18
CA PRO A 669 -25.06 -12.79 -34.47
C PRO A 669 -25.42 -13.83 -35.54
N THR A 670 -25.34 -13.41 -36.79
CA THR A 670 -25.33 -14.30 -37.97
C THR A 670 -24.14 -13.95 -38.85
N THR A 671 -23.82 -14.78 -39.85
CA THR A 671 -22.74 -14.50 -40.80
C THR A 671 -22.97 -13.25 -41.66
N SER A 672 -24.20 -12.73 -41.70
CA SER A 672 -24.58 -11.51 -42.44
C SER A 672 -25.07 -10.35 -41.55
N ALA A 673 -25.28 -10.57 -40.26
CA ALA A 673 -25.75 -9.55 -39.31
C ALA A 673 -24.98 -9.66 -37.99
N TYR A 674 -24.01 -8.75 -37.82
CA TYR A 674 -23.13 -8.69 -36.65
C TYR A 674 -22.65 -7.25 -36.43
N LEU A 675 -22.22 -6.96 -35.20
CA LEU A 675 -21.61 -5.70 -34.82
C LEU A 675 -20.11 -5.68 -35.16
N LYS A 676 -19.39 -6.76 -34.85
CA LYS A 676 -17.97 -6.92 -35.18
C LYS A 676 -17.64 -8.39 -35.43
N ARG A 677 -16.59 -8.63 -36.22
CA ARG A 677 -16.11 -9.96 -36.59
C ARG A 677 -14.59 -10.03 -36.56
N ALA A 678 -14.04 -11.19 -36.20
CA ALA A 678 -12.65 -11.58 -36.45
C ALA A 678 -12.65 -12.93 -37.19
N TYR A 679 -11.85 -13.04 -38.25
CA TYR A 679 -11.93 -14.14 -39.22
C TYR A 679 -10.60 -14.41 -39.94
N THR A 680 -9.55 -14.73 -39.20
CA THR A 680 -8.30 -15.24 -39.80
C THR A 680 -8.48 -16.68 -40.28
N ALA A 681 -7.53 -17.19 -41.08
CA ALA A 681 -7.52 -18.60 -41.47
C ALA A 681 -7.12 -19.55 -40.31
N SER A 682 -7.11 -19.06 -39.07
CA SER A 682 -6.71 -19.80 -37.87
C SER A 682 -7.89 -19.93 -36.92
N GLY A 683 -7.75 -20.74 -35.88
CA GLY A 683 -8.77 -20.82 -34.82
C GLY A 683 -8.60 -19.79 -33.70
N ASN A 684 -7.57 -18.94 -33.80
CA ASN A 684 -7.12 -18.04 -32.74
C ASN A 684 -7.55 -16.61 -33.04
N GLU A 685 -8.86 -16.38 -32.97
CA GLU A 685 -9.43 -15.08 -33.27
C GLU A 685 -9.37 -14.16 -32.06
N THR A 686 -9.22 -12.86 -32.30
CA THR A 686 -9.34 -11.84 -31.25
C THR A 686 -10.02 -10.60 -31.80
N LEU A 687 -11.00 -10.08 -31.07
CA LEU A 687 -11.60 -8.78 -31.34
C LEU A 687 -11.88 -8.01 -30.05
N GLU A 688 -11.95 -6.69 -30.16
CA GLU A 688 -12.39 -5.81 -29.08
C GLU A 688 -13.67 -5.09 -29.47
N VAL A 689 -14.65 -5.03 -28.58
CA VAL A 689 -15.93 -4.36 -28.81
C VAL A 689 -16.26 -3.44 -27.64
N THR A 690 -16.84 -2.28 -27.95
CA THR A 690 -17.40 -1.37 -26.95
C THR A 690 -18.91 -1.52 -26.93
N ALA A 691 -19.48 -1.80 -25.76
CA ALA A 691 -20.91 -1.99 -25.60
C ALA A 691 -21.67 -0.67 -25.88
N PRO A 692 -22.59 -0.63 -26.86
CA PRO A 692 -23.32 0.60 -27.20
C PRO A 692 -24.38 0.98 -26.15
N SER A 693 -24.81 0.02 -25.33
CA SER A 693 -25.76 0.19 -24.23
C SER A 693 -25.55 -0.90 -23.18
N SER A 694 -26.14 -0.75 -22.00
CA SER A 694 -26.14 -1.82 -20.99
C SER A 694 -27.06 -2.95 -21.43
N GLY A 695 -26.63 -4.20 -21.30
CA GLY A 695 -27.39 -5.38 -21.75
C GLY A 695 -26.49 -6.54 -22.16
N THR A 696 -27.01 -7.44 -22.99
CA THR A 696 -26.32 -8.68 -23.35
C THR A 696 -25.52 -8.52 -24.64
N LEU A 697 -24.21 -8.72 -24.56
CA LEU A 697 -23.35 -8.95 -25.71
C LEU A 697 -23.40 -10.44 -26.06
N VAL A 698 -23.89 -10.78 -27.24
CA VAL A 698 -23.96 -12.17 -27.73
C VAL A 698 -22.75 -12.45 -28.63
N ILE A 699 -21.95 -13.42 -28.24
CA ILE A 699 -20.71 -13.84 -28.89
C ILE A 699 -20.98 -15.14 -29.65
N GLY A 700 -20.86 -15.14 -30.97
CA GLY A 700 -20.96 -16.32 -31.82
C GLY A 700 -19.58 -16.83 -32.24
N VAL A 701 -19.32 -18.11 -32.01
CA VAL A 701 -18.19 -18.84 -32.59
C VAL A 701 -18.72 -19.66 -33.75
N TYR A 702 -18.25 -19.38 -34.97
CA TYR A 702 -18.70 -20.03 -36.20
C TYR A 702 -17.66 -21.01 -36.71
N GLY A 703 -18.05 -22.26 -36.94
CA GLY A 703 -17.15 -23.29 -37.46
C GLY A 703 -17.05 -23.25 -38.97
N TYR A 704 -15.95 -22.74 -39.52
CA TYR A 704 -15.68 -22.92 -40.96
C TYR A 704 -15.36 -24.39 -41.28
N VAL A 705 -14.77 -25.08 -40.30
CA VAL A 705 -14.72 -26.54 -40.17
C VAL A 705 -15.21 -26.95 -38.78
N ALA A 706 -15.53 -28.23 -38.59
CA ALA A 706 -15.87 -28.73 -37.26
C ALA A 706 -14.66 -28.65 -36.32
N ALA A 707 -14.83 -28.06 -35.14
CA ALA A 707 -13.72 -27.68 -34.27
C ALA A 707 -14.10 -27.63 -32.79
N SER A 708 -13.17 -28.03 -31.93
CA SER A 708 -13.18 -27.71 -30.50
C SER A 708 -12.39 -26.42 -30.26
N PHE A 709 -12.83 -25.57 -29.34
CA PHE A 709 -12.20 -24.28 -29.05
C PHE A 709 -12.30 -23.93 -27.56
N SER A 710 -11.43 -23.01 -27.11
CA SER A 710 -11.63 -22.22 -25.89
C SER A 710 -12.05 -20.80 -26.24
N LEU A 711 -12.97 -20.22 -25.49
CA LEU A 711 -13.44 -18.84 -25.60
C LEU A 711 -13.16 -18.10 -24.29
N LYS A 712 -12.41 -17.01 -24.37
CA LYS A 712 -12.15 -16.12 -23.24
C LYS A 712 -12.63 -14.70 -23.52
N THR A 713 -13.18 -14.05 -22.52
CA THR A 713 -13.37 -12.60 -22.53
C THR A 713 -12.52 -11.93 -21.46
N SER A 714 -12.07 -10.71 -21.71
CA SER A 714 -11.34 -9.90 -20.74
C SER A 714 -11.64 -8.42 -20.96
N THR A 715 -11.29 -7.59 -19.98
CA THR A 715 -11.18 -6.14 -20.22
C THR A 715 -9.83 -5.90 -20.94
N PRO A 716 -9.79 -5.07 -22.01
CA PRO A 716 -8.59 -4.85 -22.83
C PRO A 716 -7.33 -4.37 -22.11
#